data_AF-C5KTU8-F1
#
_entry.id   AF-C5KTU8-F1
#
_cell.length_a   1.000
_cell.length_b   1.000
_cell.length_c   1.000
_cell.angle_alpha   90.00
_cell.angle_beta   90.00
_cell.angle_gamma   90.00
#
_symmetry.space_group_name_H-M   'P 1'
#
loop_
_entity.id
_entity.type
_entity.pdbx_description
1 polymer ?
#
loop_
_entity_poly.entity_id
_entity_poly.type
_entity_poly.pdbx_seq_one_letter_code
_entity_poly.pdbx_strand_id
1 'polypeptide(L)'
;MRVRQLQTTLQDQGMIQQISMDQLSDMKMALDATFWLRSIQMLKDPYADALGGMPPGLFGIIAKELELFSHYKIKPIFVFDGIVPPLQHQMFQQSSQQQLDQAWTLSANGRDSEAQKAFAVATSRINSDICHFAFHFLKSKGFEVIRAPYFASAQLAYMAANNLCQVVYGPPGLLLYGVKSVLLQMDFQKNKAEWVSLDHVLSKWYINREQFIDACLLAGTEYCLTYPYLNLDQFRGENQLPAAAHHAGAFSFETAIEFIRQVPLNSWMQTFPTDDMRNDHVEGYCVCKLLLCYTPVLNTIDLEVRPLSCGDMSTVFGDRLPVTVYELLMMGFISSRLPLVLATGVWCDRQSPLIDSKEYRSLLIDLTNEYRTKALGIMADKLNPALRDRPVICTAYWEDPNLRRIRIPHLKRLKWMFTKAELEAEMRRQGAKTVDLRFCLQWHANEFQHDGPLVTKLRNSTAAGPRAQPKDLNSLSALVHFQLLESLEYFSEDGGMTVLGDVLKDTPSRFQEPTLFALELMKFGVLTGDPFEPVDGSSFPAAVGYPKIDTVSDKQKSITLLSRVVSLVPMKLKNDLWDTTVEFDLAAFHSLLRLFKRTLRVLCESCLADDLIENKSLIKILPNNTFSPNGPLPSDLNANGERLPYHREHRVAEVGPSPVLPVFMLPRTCMGIVMKYFMEWEAPQTRKPMSGAEKRATFDENLRKKFACCVDPMKDLGVALEFWAEVKRCIVDISDQLGAEEMKQDVVKADILLSEKRVMMNI
;
A
#
# COMPACT_ATOMS: atom_id res chain seq x y z
N MET A 1 -8.69 14.67 -10.63
CA MET A 1 -7.96 15.96 -10.56
C MET A 1 -8.53 16.80 -9.42
N ARG A 2 -7.74 17.15 -8.41
CA ARG A 2 -8.13 18.08 -7.34
C ARG A 2 -7.95 19.53 -7.77
N VAL A 3 -8.88 20.40 -7.41
CA VAL A 3 -8.84 21.85 -7.71
C VAL A 3 -8.89 22.61 -6.38
N ARG A 4 -8.00 23.58 -6.21
CA ARG A 4 -7.88 24.36 -4.97
C ARG A 4 -9.20 25.13 -4.68
N GLN A 5 -9.77 24.92 -3.48
CA GLN A 5 -11.01 25.53 -2.96
C GLN A 5 -12.30 25.39 -3.79
N LEU A 6 -12.30 24.68 -4.93
CA LEU A 6 -13.51 24.54 -5.78
C LEU A 6 -14.74 24.03 -5.00
N GLN A 7 -14.59 22.97 -4.19
CA GLN A 7 -15.72 22.42 -3.43
C GLN A 7 -16.28 23.43 -2.42
N THR A 8 -15.40 24.12 -1.70
CA THR A 8 -15.78 25.14 -0.71
C THR A 8 -16.55 26.28 -1.38
N THR A 9 -16.05 26.79 -2.52
CA THR A 9 -16.74 27.86 -3.25
C THR A 9 -18.09 27.42 -3.81
N LEU A 10 -18.21 26.17 -4.30
CA LEU A 10 -19.50 25.62 -4.73
C LEU A 10 -20.52 25.56 -3.58
N GLN A 11 -20.04 25.22 -2.37
CA GLN A 11 -20.87 25.18 -1.17
C GLN A 11 -21.29 26.58 -0.71
N ASP A 12 -20.33 27.50 -0.57
CA ASP A 12 -20.56 28.86 -0.07
C ASP A 12 -21.50 29.66 -0.97
N GLN A 13 -21.41 29.44 -2.29
CA GLN A 13 -22.32 30.07 -3.23
C GLN A 13 -23.66 29.32 -3.34
N GLY A 14 -23.89 28.22 -2.63
CA GLY A 14 -25.15 27.47 -2.68
C GLY A 14 -25.41 26.80 -4.04
N MET A 15 -24.38 26.25 -4.67
CA MET A 15 -24.50 25.46 -5.92
C MET A 15 -24.68 23.96 -5.67
N ILE A 16 -24.45 23.52 -4.43
CA ILE A 16 -24.63 22.12 -4.02
C ILE A 16 -26.11 21.89 -3.69
N GLN A 17 -26.70 20.90 -4.33
CA GLN A 17 -28.09 20.51 -4.16
C GLN A 17 -28.18 19.26 -3.27
N GLN A 18 -29.25 19.17 -2.46
CA GLN A 18 -29.51 18.05 -1.56
C GLN A 18 -30.69 17.20 -2.05
N ILE A 19 -30.54 15.88 -1.96
CA ILE A 19 -31.58 14.89 -2.24
C ILE A 19 -31.65 13.86 -1.11
N SER A 20 -32.74 13.09 -1.05
CA SER A 20 -32.82 11.90 -0.18
C SER A 20 -31.98 10.76 -0.76
N MET A 21 -31.36 9.93 0.10
CA MET A 21 -30.66 8.72 -0.37
C MET A 21 -31.63 7.72 -1.02
N ASP A 22 -32.91 7.76 -0.68
CA ASP A 22 -33.95 6.91 -1.30
C ASP A 22 -34.06 7.13 -2.82
N GLN A 23 -33.71 8.33 -3.31
CA GLN A 23 -33.71 8.63 -4.74
C GLN A 23 -32.59 7.91 -5.50
N LEU A 24 -31.59 7.37 -4.79
CA LEU A 24 -30.49 6.60 -5.37
C LEU A 24 -30.79 5.10 -5.41
N SER A 25 -31.96 4.67 -4.94
CA SER A 25 -32.30 3.24 -4.85
C SER A 25 -32.35 2.60 -6.24
N ASP A 26 -31.88 1.35 -6.32
CA ASP A 26 -31.77 0.53 -7.54
C ASP A 26 -30.86 1.11 -8.65
N MET A 27 -30.18 2.24 -8.41
CA MET A 27 -29.25 2.84 -9.35
C MET A 27 -27.87 2.17 -9.34
N LYS A 28 -27.26 2.07 -10.53
CA LYS A 28 -25.85 1.69 -10.68
C LYS A 28 -24.98 2.95 -10.52
N MET A 29 -24.18 2.95 -9.46
CA MET A 29 -23.34 4.07 -9.06
C MET A 29 -21.88 3.74 -9.34
N ALA A 30 -21.22 4.48 -10.23
CA ALA A 30 -19.78 4.39 -10.40
C ALA A 30 -19.10 5.41 -9.50
N LEU A 31 -18.10 4.99 -8.74
CA LEU A 31 -17.51 5.84 -7.71
C LEU A 31 -15.98 5.84 -7.74
N ASP A 32 -15.40 7.02 -7.54
CA ASP A 32 -13.97 7.18 -7.30
C ASP A 32 -13.66 6.56 -5.93
N ALA A 33 -13.03 5.38 -5.95
CA ALA A 33 -12.84 4.58 -4.75
C ALA A 33 -11.87 5.23 -3.76
N THR A 34 -10.85 5.95 -4.25
CA THR A 34 -9.92 6.68 -3.39
C THR A 34 -10.63 7.85 -2.71
N PHE A 35 -11.49 8.57 -3.44
CA PHE A 35 -12.30 9.64 -2.87
C PHE A 35 -13.29 9.13 -1.81
N TRP A 36 -13.96 8.01 -2.10
CA TRP A 36 -14.86 7.36 -1.14
C TRP A 36 -14.13 6.89 0.13
N LEU A 37 -12.97 6.24 0.00
CA LEU A 37 -12.19 5.85 1.18
C LEU A 37 -11.81 7.08 2.04
N ARG A 38 -11.53 8.23 1.41
CA ARG A 38 -11.23 9.49 2.11
C ARG A 38 -12.46 10.13 2.77
N SER A 39 -13.68 9.82 2.34
CA SER A 39 -14.91 10.36 2.96
C SER A 39 -15.25 9.64 4.27
N ILE A 40 -14.82 8.39 4.46
CA ILE A 40 -15.09 7.60 5.66
C ILE A 40 -14.25 8.13 6.83
N GLN A 41 -14.90 8.74 7.82
CA GLN A 41 -14.21 9.38 8.96
C GLN A 41 -13.46 8.37 9.83
N MET A 42 -13.99 7.15 9.99
CA MET A 42 -13.39 6.11 10.82
C MET A 42 -12.07 5.56 10.25
N LEU A 43 -11.78 5.78 8.96
CA LEU A 43 -10.48 5.41 8.36
C LEU A 43 -9.38 6.44 8.62
N LYS A 44 -9.73 7.61 9.19
CA LYS A 44 -8.80 8.74 9.38
C LYS A 44 -8.04 8.63 10.71
N ASP A 45 -7.36 7.50 10.91
CA ASP A 45 -6.52 7.29 12.09
C ASP A 45 -5.26 8.19 12.02
N PRO A 46 -5.07 9.13 12.96
CA PRO A 46 -3.91 10.00 13.02
C PRO A 46 -2.57 9.28 13.10
N TYR A 47 -2.53 8.11 13.73
CA TYR A 47 -1.31 7.35 13.94
C TYR A 47 -1.12 6.21 12.94
N ALA A 48 -2.03 6.04 11.95
CA ALA A 48 -1.97 4.93 11.00
C ALA A 48 -0.58 4.78 10.38
N ASP A 49 0.01 5.86 9.85
CA ASP A 49 1.34 5.79 9.22
C ASP A 49 2.47 5.49 10.22
N ALA A 50 2.40 6.02 11.44
CA ALA A 50 3.36 5.74 12.51
C ALA A 50 3.27 4.30 13.07
N LEU A 51 2.12 3.66 12.92
CA LEU A 51 1.86 2.32 13.43
C LEU A 51 1.95 1.21 12.39
N GLY A 52 2.03 1.53 11.09
CA GLY A 52 2.00 0.46 10.08
C GLY A 52 1.42 0.82 8.71
N GLY A 53 0.99 2.06 8.50
CA GLY A 53 0.34 2.51 7.27
C GLY A 53 -1.09 2.05 7.05
N MET A 54 -1.68 1.34 8.02
CA MET A 54 -2.98 0.70 7.90
C MET A 54 -3.83 0.94 9.17
N PRO A 55 -4.98 1.64 9.05
CA PRO A 55 -5.87 1.87 10.19
C PRO A 55 -6.32 0.56 10.86
N PRO A 56 -6.40 0.51 12.20
CA PRO A 56 -7.12 -0.54 12.92
C PRO A 56 -8.55 -0.68 12.37
N GLY A 57 -9.01 -1.93 12.18
CA GLY A 57 -10.37 -2.18 11.70
C GLY A 57 -10.68 -1.77 10.25
N LEU A 58 -9.69 -1.41 9.41
CA LEU A 58 -9.90 -1.00 8.00
C LEU A 58 -10.98 -1.84 7.28
N PHE A 59 -10.83 -3.16 7.31
CA PHE A 59 -11.74 -4.08 6.63
C PHE A 59 -13.12 -4.16 7.28
N GLY A 60 -13.20 -4.09 8.62
CA GLY A 60 -14.46 -4.05 9.34
C GLY A 60 -15.24 -2.75 9.08
N ILE A 61 -14.53 -1.62 9.00
CA ILE A 61 -15.10 -0.31 8.65
C ILE A 61 -15.62 -0.34 7.21
N ILE A 62 -14.81 -0.83 6.26
CA ILE A 62 -15.24 -0.98 4.87
C ILE A 62 -16.46 -1.90 4.78
N ALA A 63 -16.48 -3.03 5.50
CA ALA A 63 -17.62 -3.96 5.50
C ALA A 63 -18.93 -3.26 5.94
N LYS A 64 -18.89 -2.44 6.99
CA LYS A 64 -20.05 -1.66 7.45
C LYS A 64 -20.56 -0.69 6.38
N GLU A 65 -19.66 0.00 5.66
CA GLU A 65 -20.05 0.88 4.57
C GLU A 65 -20.70 0.12 3.40
N LEU A 66 -20.24 -1.11 3.12
CA LEU A 66 -20.85 -1.97 2.09
C LEU A 66 -22.25 -2.46 2.46
N GLU A 67 -22.52 -2.66 3.75
CA GLU A 67 -23.88 -2.94 4.25
C GLU A 67 -24.82 -1.76 4.02
N LEU A 68 -24.32 -0.52 4.13
CA LEU A 68 -25.12 0.68 3.84
C LEU A 68 -25.50 0.78 2.37
N PHE A 69 -24.58 0.51 1.43
CA PHE A 69 -24.95 0.43 0.00
C PHE A 69 -26.04 -0.61 -0.26
N SER A 70 -25.93 -1.77 0.39
CA SER A 70 -26.90 -2.86 0.27
C SER A 70 -28.27 -2.47 0.84
N HIS A 71 -28.29 -1.79 1.99
CA HIS A 71 -29.51 -1.30 2.63
C HIS A 71 -30.32 -0.35 1.72
N TYR A 72 -29.63 0.59 1.06
CA TYR A 72 -30.26 1.53 0.12
C TYR A 72 -30.47 0.95 -1.29
N LYS A 73 -30.11 -0.32 -1.52
CA LYS A 73 -30.16 -1.01 -2.83
C LYS A 73 -29.35 -0.31 -3.92
N ILE A 74 -28.27 0.36 -3.54
CA ILE A 74 -27.34 0.98 -4.50
C ILE A 74 -26.42 -0.13 -5.02
N LYS A 75 -26.15 -0.14 -6.33
CA LYS A 75 -25.20 -1.08 -6.96
C LYS A 75 -23.88 -0.36 -7.25
N PRO A 76 -22.88 -0.41 -6.34
CA PRO A 76 -21.65 0.35 -6.51
C PRO A 76 -20.67 -0.35 -7.47
N ILE A 77 -19.98 0.45 -8.29
CA ILE A 77 -18.80 0.09 -9.05
C ILE A 77 -17.63 0.92 -8.52
N PHE A 78 -16.65 0.26 -7.92
CA PHE A 78 -15.48 0.92 -7.34
C PHE A 78 -14.41 1.09 -8.41
N VAL A 79 -14.10 2.33 -8.78
CA VAL A 79 -13.06 2.66 -9.76
C VAL A 79 -11.85 3.24 -9.04
N PHE A 80 -10.74 2.52 -9.10
CA PHE A 80 -9.43 2.94 -8.57
C PHE A 80 -8.55 3.49 -9.68
N ASP A 81 -7.59 4.34 -9.34
CA ASP A 81 -6.53 4.74 -10.27
C ASP A 81 -5.65 3.53 -10.66
N GLY A 82 -5.20 3.50 -11.91
CA GLY A 82 -4.19 2.58 -12.43
C GLY A 82 -2.85 3.27 -12.57
N ILE A 83 -2.37 3.39 -13.82
CA ILE A 83 -1.07 4.01 -14.13
C ILE A 83 -1.17 5.52 -13.92
N VAL A 84 -0.36 6.04 -12.99
CA VAL A 84 -0.23 7.48 -12.75
C VAL A 84 1.19 7.89 -13.10
N PRO A 85 1.40 8.54 -14.27
CA PRO A 85 2.71 9.03 -14.64
C PRO A 85 3.22 10.07 -13.63
N PRO A 86 4.53 10.15 -13.41
CA PRO A 86 5.12 11.02 -12.39
C PRO A 86 5.15 12.49 -12.85
N LEU A 87 3.96 13.09 -12.98
CA LEU A 87 3.74 14.43 -13.55
C LEU A 87 3.66 15.53 -12.49
N GLN A 88 3.63 15.19 -11.21
CA GLN A 88 3.52 16.17 -10.14
C GLN A 88 4.80 17.01 -10.01
N HIS A 89 4.64 18.31 -9.79
CA HIS A 89 5.74 19.24 -9.54
C HIS A 89 6.44 18.95 -8.21
N GLN A 90 7.76 19.10 -8.14
CA GLN A 90 8.57 18.78 -6.95
C GLN A 90 8.22 19.65 -5.73
N MET A 91 7.82 20.91 -5.95
CA MET A 91 7.41 21.83 -4.86
C MET A 91 6.26 21.28 -3.99
N PHE A 92 5.42 20.38 -4.50
CA PHE A 92 4.35 19.77 -3.70
C PHE A 92 4.86 18.77 -2.62
N GLN A 93 6.15 18.44 -2.60
CA GLN A 93 6.73 17.43 -1.71
C GLN A 93 7.47 18.01 -0.51
N GLN A 94 7.96 19.25 -0.58
CA GLN A 94 8.86 19.82 0.45
C GLN A 94 8.17 20.15 1.78
N SER A 95 6.84 20.31 1.81
CA SER A 95 6.11 20.80 3.00
C SER A 95 5.84 19.73 4.08
N SER A 96 5.93 18.44 3.77
CA SER A 96 5.48 17.38 4.70
C SER A 96 6.50 17.01 5.77
N GLN A 97 7.80 17.10 5.50
CA GLN A 97 8.83 16.62 6.43
C GLN A 97 8.92 17.46 7.71
N GLN A 98 8.86 18.79 7.58
CA GLN A 98 8.89 19.69 8.75
C GLN A 98 7.70 19.47 9.69
N GLN A 99 6.54 19.15 9.13
CA GLN A 99 5.33 18.84 9.91
C GLN A 99 5.46 17.52 10.66
N LEU A 100 6.12 16.52 10.06
CA LEU A 100 6.44 15.24 10.71
C LEU A 100 7.41 15.42 11.86
N ASP A 101 8.50 16.18 11.68
CA ASP A 101 9.49 16.44 12.72
C ASP A 101 8.86 17.16 13.93
N GLN A 102 7.93 18.08 13.67
CA GLN A 102 7.14 18.73 14.71
C GLN A 102 6.22 17.73 15.43
N ALA A 103 5.56 16.82 14.70
CA ALA A 103 4.70 15.79 15.30
C ALA A 103 5.50 14.87 16.24
N TRP A 104 6.69 14.44 15.82
CA TRP A 104 7.61 13.66 16.65
C TRP A 104 8.10 14.44 17.87
N THR A 105 8.43 15.72 17.70
CA THR A 105 8.84 16.60 18.81
C THR A 105 7.73 16.76 19.85
N LEU A 106 6.48 16.96 19.41
CA LEU A 106 5.33 17.04 20.30
C LEU A 106 5.10 15.72 21.04
N SER A 107 5.21 14.59 20.33
CA SER A 107 5.06 13.25 20.90
C SER A 107 6.12 12.98 21.97
N ALA A 108 7.38 13.33 21.71
CA ALA A 108 8.47 13.11 22.65
C ALA A 108 8.37 13.98 23.92
N ASN A 109 7.75 15.14 23.81
CA ASN A 109 7.47 16.04 24.94
C ASN A 109 6.20 15.67 25.74
N GLY A 110 5.53 14.55 25.42
CA GLY A 110 4.30 14.10 26.10
C GLY A 110 3.06 14.96 25.79
N ARG A 111 3.07 15.71 24.68
CA ARG A 111 1.94 16.56 24.24
C ARG A 111 1.05 15.78 23.27
N ASP A 112 0.48 14.67 23.74
CA ASP A 112 -0.19 13.66 22.91
C ASP A 112 -1.30 14.23 22.01
N SER A 113 -2.18 15.07 22.56
CA SER A 113 -3.29 15.68 21.81
C SER A 113 -2.81 16.56 20.64
N GLU A 114 -1.70 17.27 20.82
CA GLU A 114 -1.13 18.13 19.79
C GLU A 114 -0.31 17.32 18.77
N ALA A 115 0.42 16.31 19.25
CA ALA A 115 1.12 15.36 18.39
C ALA A 115 0.13 14.64 17.47
N GLN A 116 -1.01 14.17 18.00
CA GLN A 116 -2.05 13.51 17.21
C GLN A 116 -2.58 14.43 16.09
N LYS A 117 -2.83 15.70 16.39
CA LYS A 117 -3.24 16.69 15.38
C LYS A 117 -2.15 16.92 14.34
N ALA A 118 -0.89 17.05 14.76
CA ALA A 118 0.24 17.22 13.87
C ALA A 118 0.43 16.02 12.92
N PHE A 119 0.37 14.79 13.44
CA PHE A 119 0.41 13.57 12.62
C PHE A 119 -0.77 13.49 11.64
N ALA A 120 -1.99 13.83 12.08
CA ALA A 120 -3.18 13.83 11.22
C ALA A 120 -3.14 14.84 10.07
N VAL A 121 -2.28 15.87 10.18
CA VAL A 121 -2.02 16.86 9.12
C VAL A 121 -0.86 16.41 8.23
N ALA A 122 0.22 15.91 8.84
CA ALA A 122 1.45 15.54 8.14
C ALA A 122 1.33 14.25 7.32
N THR A 123 0.41 13.35 7.66
CA THR A 123 0.24 12.04 7.03
C THR A 123 -0.96 11.98 6.09
N SER A 124 -0.82 11.26 4.97
CA SER A 124 -1.94 11.04 4.06
C SER A 124 -2.89 10.01 4.66
N ARG A 125 -4.08 10.46 5.09
CA ARG A 125 -5.09 9.60 5.73
C ARG A 125 -5.47 8.36 4.90
N ILE A 126 -5.33 8.42 3.57
CA ILE A 126 -5.49 7.27 2.66
C ILE A 126 -4.28 7.23 1.71
N ASN A 127 -3.44 6.21 1.87
CA ASN A 127 -2.23 5.97 1.06
C ASN A 127 -2.47 4.85 0.01
N SER A 128 -1.46 4.57 -0.82
CA SER A 128 -1.57 3.58 -1.89
C SER A 128 -1.69 2.13 -1.41
N ASP A 129 -1.19 1.80 -0.20
CA ASP A 129 -1.37 0.46 0.36
C ASP A 129 -2.81 0.25 0.82
N ILE A 130 -3.43 1.25 1.45
CA ILE A 130 -4.85 1.22 1.81
C ILE A 130 -5.70 1.00 0.56
N CYS A 131 -5.45 1.76 -0.51
CA CYS A 131 -6.17 1.56 -1.78
C CYS A 131 -5.94 0.15 -2.37
N HIS A 132 -4.70 -0.35 -2.34
CA HIS A 132 -4.38 -1.68 -2.83
C HIS A 132 -5.13 -2.78 -2.06
N PHE A 133 -5.08 -2.77 -0.72
CA PHE A 133 -5.75 -3.78 0.08
C PHE A 133 -7.28 -3.63 0.08
N ALA A 134 -7.81 -2.39 0.05
CA ALA A 134 -9.23 -2.14 -0.11
C ALA A 134 -9.76 -2.69 -1.45
N PHE A 135 -9.03 -2.50 -2.56
CA PHE A 135 -9.37 -3.08 -3.86
C PHE A 135 -9.58 -4.60 -3.76
N HIS A 136 -8.60 -5.31 -3.19
CA HIS A 136 -8.67 -6.77 -3.07
C HIS A 136 -9.70 -7.25 -2.06
N PHE A 137 -9.92 -6.49 -0.99
CA PHE A 137 -10.99 -6.75 -0.04
C PHE A 137 -12.36 -6.68 -0.72
N LEU A 138 -12.65 -5.57 -1.41
CA LEU A 138 -13.91 -5.35 -2.13
C LEU A 138 -14.16 -6.44 -3.18
N LYS A 139 -13.13 -6.79 -3.97
CA LYS A 139 -13.20 -7.87 -4.95
C LYS A 139 -13.54 -9.20 -4.28
N SER A 140 -12.90 -9.53 -3.16
CA SER A 140 -13.16 -10.77 -2.41
C SER A 140 -14.57 -10.83 -1.80
N LYS A 141 -15.23 -9.68 -1.59
CA LYS A 141 -16.65 -9.61 -1.18
C LYS A 141 -17.63 -9.67 -2.35
N GLY A 142 -17.14 -9.76 -3.59
CA GLY A 142 -17.97 -9.92 -4.79
C GLY A 142 -18.49 -8.61 -5.41
N PHE A 143 -17.97 -7.46 -5.00
CA PHE A 143 -18.33 -6.18 -5.60
C PHE A 143 -17.69 -5.98 -6.98
N GLU A 144 -18.32 -5.16 -7.83
CA GLU A 144 -17.72 -4.70 -9.09
C GLU A 144 -16.59 -3.70 -8.77
N VAL A 145 -15.35 -4.09 -9.06
CA VAL A 145 -14.16 -3.28 -8.79
C VAL A 145 -13.24 -3.31 -10.00
N ILE A 146 -12.76 -2.14 -10.43
CA ILE A 146 -11.79 -2.01 -11.52
C ILE A 146 -10.69 -1.01 -11.14
N ARG A 147 -9.46 -1.26 -11.59
CA ARG A 147 -8.47 -0.18 -11.75
C ARG A 147 -8.69 0.42 -13.14
N ALA A 148 -8.75 1.74 -13.26
CA ALA A 148 -8.70 2.39 -14.57
C ALA A 148 -7.36 2.09 -15.25
N PRO A 149 -7.23 2.17 -16.59
CA PRO A 149 -5.91 2.06 -17.22
C PRO A 149 -4.94 3.13 -16.71
N TYR A 150 -5.44 4.36 -16.54
CA TYR A 150 -4.73 5.49 -15.96
C TYR A 150 -5.56 6.10 -14.82
N PHE A 151 -6.28 7.20 -15.05
CA PHE A 151 -6.99 7.92 -13.99
C PHE A 151 -8.45 7.49 -13.81
N ALA A 152 -8.87 7.27 -12.57
CA ALA A 152 -10.24 6.93 -12.22
C ALA A 152 -11.24 7.99 -12.69
N SER A 153 -10.90 9.28 -12.54
CA SER A 153 -11.77 10.38 -12.98
C SER A 153 -12.09 10.32 -14.48
N ALA A 154 -11.11 9.96 -15.32
CA ALA A 154 -11.31 9.82 -16.77
C ALA A 154 -12.18 8.60 -17.09
N GLN A 155 -11.93 7.47 -16.42
CA GLN A 155 -12.74 6.25 -16.59
C GLN A 155 -14.20 6.48 -16.16
N LEU A 156 -14.43 7.17 -15.05
CA LEU A 156 -15.77 7.54 -14.58
C LEU A 156 -16.50 8.44 -15.58
N ALA A 157 -15.80 9.43 -16.15
CA ALA A 157 -16.38 10.28 -17.18
C ALA A 157 -16.77 9.51 -18.44
N TYR A 158 -15.94 8.57 -18.88
CA TYR A 158 -16.27 7.65 -19.96
C TYR A 158 -17.50 6.79 -19.62
N MET A 159 -17.57 6.23 -18.40
CA MET A 159 -18.69 5.41 -17.96
C MET A 159 -20.01 6.18 -17.95
N ALA A 160 -19.99 7.43 -17.48
CA ALA A 160 -21.16 8.31 -17.50
C ALA A 160 -21.59 8.65 -18.93
N ALA A 161 -20.65 9.02 -19.81
CA ALA A 161 -20.93 9.38 -21.20
C ALA A 161 -21.54 8.22 -22.02
N ASN A 162 -21.21 6.97 -21.66
CA ASN A 162 -21.69 5.77 -22.34
C ASN A 162 -22.85 5.07 -21.59
N ASN A 163 -23.49 5.76 -20.63
CA ASN A 163 -24.64 5.24 -19.87
C ASN A 163 -24.37 3.91 -19.12
N LEU A 164 -23.12 3.66 -18.72
CA LEU A 164 -22.73 2.46 -17.96
C LEU A 164 -23.11 2.55 -16.47
N CYS A 165 -23.38 3.76 -15.99
CA CYS A 165 -23.85 4.06 -14.65
C CYS A 165 -24.83 5.24 -14.72
N GLN A 166 -25.75 5.33 -13.75
CA GLN A 166 -26.69 6.44 -13.63
C GLN A 166 -26.13 7.56 -12.75
N VAL A 167 -25.27 7.22 -11.79
CA VAL A 167 -24.73 8.16 -10.81
C VAL A 167 -23.22 8.03 -10.77
N VAL A 168 -22.54 9.18 -10.77
CA VAL A 168 -21.09 9.27 -10.53
C VAL A 168 -20.85 9.88 -9.16
N TYR A 169 -20.13 9.18 -8.29
CA TYR A 169 -19.69 9.68 -6.98
C TYR A 169 -18.19 9.97 -7.00
N GLY A 170 -17.79 11.18 -6.59
CA GLY A 170 -16.38 11.55 -6.62
C GLY A 170 -16.11 13.03 -6.37
N PRO A 171 -14.86 13.48 -6.57
CA PRO A 171 -14.49 14.87 -6.36
C PRO A 171 -15.14 15.79 -7.42
N PRO A 172 -15.35 17.09 -7.12
CA PRO A 172 -15.91 18.04 -8.09
C PRO A 172 -15.03 18.22 -9.33
N GLY A 173 -13.77 17.78 -9.29
CA GLY A 173 -12.88 17.71 -10.45
C GLY A 173 -13.43 16.88 -11.62
N LEU A 174 -14.39 15.98 -11.39
CA LEU A 174 -15.10 15.24 -12.45
C LEU A 174 -15.87 16.17 -13.41
N LEU A 175 -16.26 17.36 -12.96
CA LEU A 175 -16.88 18.38 -13.81
C LEU A 175 -15.95 18.82 -14.96
N LEU A 176 -14.63 18.86 -14.74
CA LEU A 176 -13.66 19.21 -15.78
C LEU A 176 -13.64 18.17 -16.92
N TYR A 177 -13.90 16.89 -16.58
CA TYR A 177 -14.04 15.81 -17.57
C TYR A 177 -15.40 15.81 -18.29
N GLY A 178 -16.28 16.78 -17.98
CA GLY A 178 -17.59 16.92 -18.63
C GLY A 178 -18.69 16.05 -18.03
N VAL A 179 -18.49 15.50 -16.83
CA VAL A 179 -19.56 14.80 -16.10
C VAL A 179 -20.66 15.81 -15.74
N LYS A 180 -21.89 15.58 -16.23
CA LYS A 180 -23.01 16.53 -16.08
C LYS A 180 -23.45 16.73 -14.63
N SER A 181 -23.43 15.66 -13.84
CA SER A 181 -23.86 15.67 -12.44
C SER A 181 -22.97 14.77 -11.61
N VAL A 182 -22.45 15.30 -10.50
CA VAL A 182 -21.50 14.59 -9.63
C VAL A 182 -22.05 14.58 -8.21
N LEU A 183 -22.18 13.39 -7.63
CA LEU A 183 -22.51 13.19 -6.22
C LEU A 183 -21.22 13.38 -5.40
N LEU A 184 -21.23 14.35 -4.48
CA LEU A 184 -20.07 14.79 -3.70
C LEU A 184 -20.04 14.16 -2.31
N GLN A 185 -21.21 13.94 -1.70
CA GLN A 185 -21.31 13.42 -0.33
C GLN A 185 -22.56 12.54 -0.17
N MET A 186 -22.41 11.48 0.63
CA MET A 186 -23.49 10.62 1.09
C MET A 186 -23.47 10.61 2.62
N ASP A 187 -24.57 11.02 3.24
CA ASP A 187 -24.78 10.94 4.69
C ASP A 187 -25.92 9.94 4.94
N PHE A 188 -25.51 8.67 5.08
CA PHE A 188 -26.43 7.55 5.32
C PHE A 188 -27.20 7.69 6.64
N GLN A 189 -26.65 8.38 7.64
CA GLN A 189 -27.30 8.59 8.94
C GLN A 189 -28.42 9.63 8.85
N LYS A 190 -28.21 10.69 8.06
CA LYS A 190 -29.21 11.74 7.85
C LYS A 190 -30.16 11.47 6.69
N ASN A 191 -30.00 10.35 6.00
CA ASN A 191 -30.70 10.03 4.74
C ASN A 191 -30.60 11.18 3.73
N LYS A 192 -29.37 11.71 3.51
CA LYS A 192 -29.12 12.83 2.61
C LYS A 192 -27.94 12.57 1.69
N ALA A 193 -28.06 13.03 0.45
CA ALA A 193 -27.00 13.03 -0.55
C ALA A 193 -26.84 14.44 -1.13
N GLU A 194 -25.59 14.84 -1.40
CA GLU A 194 -25.25 16.15 -1.95
C GLU A 194 -24.59 16.02 -3.31
N TRP A 195 -25.06 16.80 -4.29
CA TRP A 195 -24.58 16.75 -5.67
C TRP A 195 -24.46 18.12 -6.30
N VAL A 196 -23.72 18.20 -7.40
CA VAL A 196 -23.52 19.41 -8.19
C VAL A 196 -23.76 19.17 -9.67
N SER A 197 -24.39 20.13 -10.35
CA SER A 197 -24.65 20.13 -11.79
C SER A 197 -23.65 21.03 -12.52
N LEU A 198 -23.00 20.51 -13.57
CA LEU A 198 -22.13 21.29 -14.44
C LEU A 198 -22.89 22.46 -15.08
N ASP A 199 -24.09 22.22 -15.60
CA ASP A 199 -24.89 23.25 -16.26
C ASP A 199 -25.26 24.38 -15.29
N HIS A 200 -25.58 24.03 -14.03
CA HIS A 200 -25.85 25.03 -13.00
C HIS A 200 -24.61 25.89 -12.71
N VAL A 201 -23.44 25.25 -12.56
CA VAL A 201 -22.17 25.94 -12.32
C VAL A 201 -21.84 26.92 -13.44
N LEU A 202 -21.92 26.46 -14.70
CA LEU A 202 -21.64 27.30 -15.88
C LEU A 202 -22.62 28.48 -15.98
N SER A 203 -23.91 28.22 -15.77
CA SER A 203 -24.94 29.27 -15.82
C SER A 203 -24.76 30.34 -14.74
N LYS A 204 -24.42 29.93 -13.51
CA LYS A 204 -24.29 30.82 -12.36
C LYS A 204 -23.06 31.70 -12.44
N TRP A 205 -21.95 31.18 -12.98
CA TRP A 205 -20.73 31.97 -13.18
C TRP A 205 -20.68 32.72 -14.52
N TYR A 206 -21.67 32.53 -15.39
CA TYR A 206 -21.74 33.15 -16.72
C TYR A 206 -20.49 32.85 -17.58
N ILE A 207 -20.07 31.58 -17.57
CA ILE A 207 -18.90 31.10 -18.32
C ILE A 207 -19.24 29.83 -19.10
N ASN A 208 -18.46 29.56 -20.15
CA ASN A 208 -18.53 28.29 -20.87
C ASN A 208 -17.62 27.22 -20.25
N ARG A 209 -17.69 25.99 -20.76
CA ARG A 209 -16.92 24.85 -20.26
C ARG A 209 -15.40 25.05 -20.35
N GLU A 210 -14.90 25.63 -21.45
CA GLU A 210 -13.45 25.87 -21.61
C GLU A 210 -12.96 26.90 -20.59
N GLN A 211 -13.71 27.99 -20.41
CA GLN A 211 -13.43 29.01 -19.40
C GLN A 211 -13.45 28.44 -17.98
N PHE A 212 -14.39 27.53 -17.68
CA PHE A 212 -14.42 26.84 -16.39
C PHE A 212 -13.18 25.98 -16.15
N ILE A 213 -12.77 25.20 -17.17
CA ILE A 213 -11.52 24.43 -17.09
C ILE A 213 -10.34 25.38 -16.84
N ASP A 214 -10.23 26.46 -17.61
CA ASP A 214 -9.13 27.42 -17.50
C ASP A 214 -9.07 28.05 -16.11
N ALA A 215 -10.20 28.46 -15.55
CA ALA A 215 -10.26 28.99 -14.19
C ALA A 215 -9.83 27.95 -13.14
N CYS A 216 -10.23 26.68 -13.30
CA CYS A 216 -9.77 25.60 -12.42
C CYS A 216 -8.27 25.35 -12.51
N LEU A 217 -7.67 25.47 -13.70
CA LEU A 217 -6.23 25.30 -13.87
C LEU A 217 -5.44 26.49 -13.30
N LEU A 218 -5.93 27.73 -13.49
CA LEU A 218 -5.36 28.92 -12.86
C LEU A 218 -5.43 28.85 -11.33
N ALA A 219 -6.55 28.37 -10.76
CA ALA A 219 -6.70 28.16 -9.32
C ALA A 219 -5.65 27.20 -8.74
N GLY A 220 -5.16 26.28 -9.57
CA GLY A 220 -4.16 25.29 -9.21
C GLY A 220 -4.78 23.90 -8.98
N THR A 221 -4.01 22.90 -9.39
CA THR A 221 -4.33 21.48 -9.27
C THR A 221 -3.13 20.72 -8.71
N GLU A 222 -3.22 19.38 -8.65
CA GLU A 222 -2.07 18.56 -8.28
C GLU A 222 -0.98 18.44 -9.35
N TYR A 223 -1.22 18.96 -10.56
CA TYR A 223 -0.24 18.98 -11.67
C TYR A 223 0.08 20.39 -12.17
N CYS A 224 -0.67 21.41 -11.76
CA CYS A 224 -0.50 22.80 -12.19
C CYS A 224 -0.47 23.72 -10.98
N LEU A 225 0.59 24.50 -10.82
CA LEU A 225 0.73 25.46 -9.73
C LEU A 225 -0.36 26.54 -9.83
N THR A 226 -0.79 27.10 -8.69
CA THR A 226 -1.72 28.24 -8.68
C THR A 226 -1.09 29.45 -9.38
N TYR A 227 -1.87 30.13 -10.23
CA TYR A 227 -1.46 31.37 -10.87
C TYR A 227 -1.08 32.42 -9.81
N PRO A 228 0.14 33.00 -9.86
CA PRO A 228 0.70 33.74 -8.72
C PRO A 228 -0.16 34.91 -8.23
N TYR A 229 -0.78 35.64 -9.15
CA TYR A 229 -1.58 36.83 -8.83
C TYR A 229 -2.87 36.51 -8.06
N LEU A 230 -3.33 35.25 -8.05
CA LEU A 230 -4.47 34.83 -7.23
C LEU A 230 -4.14 34.73 -5.73
N ASN A 231 -2.86 34.86 -5.36
CA ASN A 231 -2.42 34.84 -3.96
C ASN A 231 -2.09 36.25 -3.43
N LEU A 232 -2.34 37.33 -4.18
CA LEU A 232 -2.04 38.70 -3.74
C LEU A 232 -3.16 39.30 -2.88
N ASP A 233 -2.78 39.94 -1.77
CA ASP A 233 -3.71 40.54 -0.80
C ASP A 233 -4.63 41.63 -1.38
N GLN A 234 -4.23 42.26 -2.49
CA GLN A 234 -5.01 43.30 -3.17
C GLN A 234 -6.30 42.78 -3.84
N PHE A 235 -6.46 41.46 -3.99
CA PHE A 235 -7.66 40.82 -4.53
C PHE A 235 -8.56 40.22 -3.42
N ARG A 236 -8.40 40.65 -2.16
CA ARG A 236 -9.20 40.27 -1.00
C ARG A 236 -10.65 40.76 -1.14
N GLY A 237 -11.63 39.88 -0.95
CA GLY A 237 -13.03 40.30 -0.75
C GLY A 237 -13.20 41.04 0.59
N GLU A 238 -14.01 42.10 0.61
CA GLU A 238 -14.13 43.08 1.73
C GLU A 238 -14.45 42.48 3.12
N ASN A 239 -14.81 41.19 3.25
CA ASN A 239 -15.35 40.57 4.46
C ASN A 239 -14.43 39.58 5.21
N GLN A 240 -13.15 39.42 4.88
CA GLN A 240 -12.27 38.46 5.60
C GLN A 240 -11.32 39.19 6.57
N LEU A 241 -11.04 38.64 7.76
CA LEU A 241 -10.08 39.16 8.77
C LEU A 241 -8.62 38.82 8.41
N PRO A 242 -7.60 39.55 8.92
CA PRO A 242 -6.19 39.23 8.65
C PRO A 242 -5.79 37.92 9.34
N ALA A 243 -5.23 36.97 8.60
CA ALA A 243 -4.73 35.73 9.17
C ALA A 243 -3.43 35.97 9.95
N ALA A 244 -3.41 35.57 11.23
CA ALA A 244 -2.16 35.44 11.98
C ALA A 244 -1.26 34.37 11.32
N ALA A 245 0.04 34.61 11.42
CA ALA A 245 1.11 33.88 10.75
C ALA A 245 0.94 32.35 10.64
N HIS A 246 1.24 31.84 9.44
CA HIS A 246 1.69 30.49 9.08
C HIS A 246 0.82 29.53 8.25
N HIS A 247 -0.45 29.79 7.90
CA HIS A 247 -1.17 28.89 6.97
C HIS A 247 -2.03 29.65 5.95
N ALA A 248 -1.63 29.51 4.66
CA ALA A 248 -2.32 29.95 3.44
C ALA A 248 -2.49 31.47 3.24
N GLY A 249 -1.84 32.02 2.20
CA GLY A 249 -2.19 33.33 1.64
C GLY A 249 -3.64 33.39 1.15
N ALA A 250 -4.18 34.60 1.05
CA ALA A 250 -5.58 34.97 0.78
C ALA A 250 -6.08 34.60 -0.64
N PHE A 251 -6.06 33.31 -0.98
CA PHE A 251 -6.57 32.79 -2.25
C PHE A 251 -8.11 32.69 -2.20
N SER A 252 -8.77 33.24 -3.24
CA SER A 252 -10.18 33.01 -3.55
C SER A 252 -10.32 32.40 -4.95
N PHE A 253 -11.06 31.29 -5.05
CA PHE A 253 -11.37 30.67 -6.34
C PHE A 253 -12.23 31.60 -7.23
N GLU A 254 -13.03 32.48 -6.63
CA GLU A 254 -13.89 33.42 -7.35
C GLU A 254 -13.08 34.38 -8.22
N THR A 255 -11.92 34.82 -7.73
CA THR A 255 -11.00 35.68 -8.48
C THR A 255 -10.50 35.00 -9.76
N ALA A 256 -10.33 33.67 -9.75
CA ALA A 256 -9.97 32.93 -10.97
C ALA A 256 -11.09 32.98 -12.03
N ILE A 257 -12.36 32.91 -11.59
CA ILE A 257 -13.52 33.08 -12.47
C ILE A 257 -13.56 34.49 -13.05
N GLU A 258 -13.35 35.51 -12.22
CA GLU A 258 -13.32 36.90 -12.66
C GLU A 258 -12.22 37.18 -13.68
N PHE A 259 -11.02 36.63 -13.48
CA PHE A 259 -9.89 36.81 -14.40
C PHE A 259 -10.21 36.26 -15.79
N ILE A 260 -10.78 35.05 -15.86
CA ILE A 260 -11.18 34.41 -17.12
C ILE A 260 -12.34 35.13 -17.81
N ARG A 261 -13.20 35.82 -17.05
CA ARG A 261 -14.31 36.62 -17.61
C ARG A 261 -13.83 37.93 -18.22
N GLN A 262 -12.83 38.58 -17.61
CA GLN A 262 -12.40 39.91 -18.02
C GLN A 262 -11.48 39.90 -19.24
N VAL A 263 -10.52 38.96 -19.28
CA VAL A 263 -9.48 38.93 -20.31
C VAL A 263 -9.25 37.49 -20.78
N PRO A 264 -9.02 37.26 -22.09
CA PRO A 264 -8.65 35.94 -22.59
C PRO A 264 -7.40 35.36 -21.91
N LEU A 265 -7.36 34.03 -21.75
CA LEU A 265 -6.31 33.34 -21.02
C LEU A 265 -4.89 33.66 -21.53
N ASN A 266 -4.70 33.80 -22.85
CA ASN A 266 -3.39 34.06 -23.44
C ASN A 266 -2.73 35.35 -22.93
N SER A 267 -3.51 36.37 -22.58
CA SER A 267 -3.01 37.61 -21.99
C SER A 267 -2.46 37.39 -20.58
N TRP A 268 -3.16 36.59 -19.77
CA TRP A 268 -2.70 36.23 -18.42
C TRP A 268 -1.45 35.35 -18.47
N MET A 269 -1.36 34.46 -19.45
CA MET A 269 -0.19 33.58 -19.63
C MET A 269 1.12 34.34 -19.96
N GLN A 270 1.02 35.61 -20.38
CA GLN A 270 2.19 36.49 -20.60
C GLN A 270 2.61 37.25 -19.33
N THR A 271 1.78 37.25 -18.29
CA THR A 271 1.96 38.11 -17.12
C THR A 271 2.38 37.25 -15.92
N PHE A 272 3.69 37.11 -15.72
CA PHE A 272 4.25 36.39 -14.58
C PHE A 272 5.41 37.18 -13.96
N PRO A 273 5.67 37.02 -12.65
CA PRO A 273 6.79 37.69 -12.00
C PRO A 273 8.16 37.32 -12.59
N THR A 274 8.32 36.06 -12.99
CA THR A 274 9.54 35.53 -13.61
C THR A 274 9.21 34.56 -14.75
N ASP A 275 10.16 34.40 -15.67
CA ASP A 275 10.03 33.44 -16.78
C ASP A 275 9.96 31.99 -16.27
N ASP A 276 10.67 31.63 -15.21
CA ASP A 276 10.64 30.28 -14.62
C ASP A 276 9.25 29.94 -14.09
N MET A 277 8.64 30.84 -13.31
CA MET A 277 7.27 30.64 -12.81
C MET A 277 6.25 30.55 -13.94
N ARG A 278 6.46 31.32 -15.02
CA ARG A 278 5.63 31.21 -16.22
C ARG A 278 5.77 29.84 -16.85
N ASN A 279 7.01 29.37 -17.05
CA ASN A 279 7.29 28.09 -17.68
C ASN A 279 6.71 26.93 -16.87
N ASP A 280 6.92 26.89 -15.55
CA ASP A 280 6.38 25.86 -14.65
C ASP A 280 4.85 25.82 -14.69
N HIS A 281 4.20 26.99 -14.66
CA HIS A 281 2.75 27.07 -14.73
C HIS A 281 2.22 26.65 -16.11
N VAL A 282 2.82 27.13 -17.20
CA VAL A 282 2.45 26.76 -18.57
C VAL A 282 2.60 25.28 -18.81
N GLU A 283 3.69 24.67 -18.35
CA GLU A 283 3.92 23.23 -18.45
C GLU A 283 2.83 22.46 -17.70
N GLY A 284 2.59 22.78 -16.42
CA GLY A 284 1.54 22.14 -15.62
C GLY A 284 0.14 22.33 -16.21
N TYR A 285 -0.15 23.51 -16.76
CA TYR A 285 -1.40 23.83 -17.44
C TYR A 285 -1.59 22.94 -18.68
N CYS A 286 -0.56 22.85 -19.53
CA CYS A 286 -0.56 21.99 -20.72
C CYS A 286 -0.76 20.52 -20.34
N VAL A 287 -0.01 20.02 -19.34
CA VAL A 287 -0.18 18.66 -18.80
C VAL A 287 -1.63 18.43 -18.38
N CYS A 288 -2.23 19.34 -17.60
CA CYS A 288 -3.63 19.22 -17.18
C CYS A 288 -4.61 19.14 -18.36
N LYS A 289 -4.49 20.02 -19.37
CA LYS A 289 -5.33 19.96 -20.58
C LYS A 289 -5.16 18.61 -21.29
N LEU A 290 -3.93 18.11 -21.39
CA LEU A 290 -3.66 16.81 -21.99
C LEU A 290 -4.30 15.66 -21.20
N LEU A 291 -4.25 15.70 -19.86
CA LEU A 291 -4.92 14.73 -19.01
C LEU A 291 -6.45 14.76 -19.20
N LEU A 292 -7.06 15.92 -19.31
CA LEU A 292 -8.51 16.06 -19.50
C LEU A 292 -8.98 15.53 -20.86
N CYS A 293 -8.18 15.73 -21.92
CA CYS A 293 -8.58 15.39 -23.29
C CYS A 293 -8.13 14.00 -23.74
N TYR A 294 -6.98 13.51 -23.27
CA TYR A 294 -6.29 12.36 -23.85
C TYR A 294 -5.96 11.24 -22.88
N THR A 295 -6.42 11.29 -21.62
CA THR A 295 -6.22 10.17 -20.69
C THR A 295 -6.78 8.88 -21.31
N PRO A 296 -5.98 7.80 -21.41
CA PRO A 296 -6.47 6.53 -21.91
C PRO A 296 -7.48 5.89 -20.94
N VAL A 297 -8.60 5.43 -21.50
CA VAL A 297 -9.69 4.75 -20.79
C VAL A 297 -9.96 3.40 -21.43
N LEU A 298 -10.57 2.48 -20.68
CA LEU A 298 -11.07 1.22 -21.22
C LEU A 298 -12.35 1.50 -21.99
N ASN A 299 -12.34 1.25 -23.30
CA ASN A 299 -13.56 1.26 -24.09
C ASN A 299 -14.34 -0.04 -23.86
N THR A 300 -15.60 0.07 -23.43
CA THR A 300 -16.40 -1.12 -23.08
C THR A 300 -17.00 -1.87 -24.26
N ILE A 301 -16.94 -1.31 -25.47
CA ILE A 301 -17.48 -1.94 -26.68
C ILE A 301 -16.50 -2.99 -27.21
N ASP A 302 -15.22 -2.65 -27.32
CA ASP A 302 -14.19 -3.52 -27.88
C ASP A 302 -13.09 -3.91 -26.89
N LEU A 303 -13.19 -3.48 -25.62
CA LEU A 303 -12.25 -3.75 -24.54
C LEU A 303 -10.81 -3.24 -24.82
N GLU A 304 -10.68 -2.27 -25.72
CA GLU A 304 -9.41 -1.64 -26.06
C GLU A 304 -9.15 -0.39 -25.20
N VAL A 305 -7.90 -0.22 -24.78
CA VAL A 305 -7.45 1.00 -24.10
C VAL A 305 -7.04 2.05 -25.12
N ARG A 306 -7.74 3.18 -25.11
CA ARG A 306 -7.47 4.33 -25.99
C ARG A 306 -7.79 5.66 -25.30
N PRO A 307 -7.12 6.76 -25.71
CA PRO A 307 -7.43 8.11 -25.27
C PRO A 307 -8.92 8.48 -25.43
N LEU A 308 -9.41 9.39 -24.57
CA LEU A 308 -10.73 10.03 -24.74
C LEU A 308 -10.86 10.79 -26.08
N SER A 309 -9.76 11.31 -26.60
CA SER A 309 -9.67 12.05 -27.89
C SER A 309 -8.47 11.57 -28.73
N CYS A 310 -8.46 11.74 -30.05
CA CYS A 310 -7.37 11.25 -30.91
C CYS A 310 -6.08 12.08 -30.79
N GLY A 311 -4.93 11.44 -30.54
CA GLY A 311 -3.61 12.10 -30.54
C GLY A 311 -2.49 11.18 -30.05
N ASP A 312 -1.23 11.46 -30.44
CA ASP A 312 -0.05 10.81 -29.87
C ASP A 312 0.38 11.52 -28.59
N MET A 313 0.30 10.79 -27.47
CA MET A 313 0.57 11.29 -26.13
C MET A 313 1.59 10.45 -25.38
N SER A 314 2.44 9.72 -26.12
CA SER A 314 3.51 8.89 -25.59
C SER A 314 4.46 9.66 -24.65
N THR A 315 4.63 10.97 -24.87
CA THR A 315 5.45 11.85 -24.02
C THR A 315 4.92 12.00 -22.59
N VAL A 316 3.60 11.95 -22.40
CA VAL A 316 2.95 12.15 -21.09
C VAL A 316 2.59 10.83 -20.43
N PHE A 317 2.02 9.89 -21.20
CA PHE A 317 1.50 8.63 -20.67
C PHE A 317 2.46 7.44 -20.82
N GLY A 318 3.57 7.63 -21.52
CA GLY A 318 4.45 6.56 -21.94
C GLY A 318 3.91 5.78 -23.13
N ASP A 319 4.67 4.78 -23.53
CA ASP A 319 4.33 3.88 -24.63
C ASP A 319 3.12 3.01 -24.29
N ARG A 320 2.33 2.71 -25.33
CA ARG A 320 1.16 1.85 -25.21
C ARG A 320 1.59 0.44 -24.82
N LEU A 321 1.00 -0.07 -23.73
CA LEU A 321 1.23 -1.43 -23.28
C LEU A 321 0.35 -2.43 -24.05
N PRO A 322 0.74 -3.72 -24.11
CA PRO A 322 -0.12 -4.76 -24.65
C PRO A 322 -1.45 -4.84 -23.89
N VAL A 323 -2.54 -5.17 -24.60
CA VAL A 323 -3.90 -5.28 -24.02
C VAL A 323 -3.93 -6.18 -22.79
N THR A 324 -3.18 -7.29 -22.81
CA THR A 324 -3.07 -8.21 -21.67
C THR A 324 -2.58 -7.52 -20.40
N VAL A 325 -1.62 -6.62 -20.51
CA VAL A 325 -1.07 -5.92 -19.34
C VAL A 325 -2.12 -5.00 -18.73
N TYR A 326 -2.90 -4.30 -19.57
CA TYR A 326 -4.04 -3.53 -19.10
C TYR A 326 -5.10 -4.43 -18.47
N GLU A 327 -5.47 -5.57 -19.08
CA GLU A 327 -6.43 -6.52 -18.51
C GLU A 327 -6.01 -6.96 -17.10
N LEU A 328 -4.74 -7.37 -16.93
CA LEU A 328 -4.20 -7.79 -15.64
C LEU A 328 -4.21 -6.65 -14.61
N LEU A 329 -3.86 -5.43 -15.01
CA LEU A 329 -3.92 -4.24 -14.15
C LEU A 329 -5.36 -3.96 -13.69
N MET A 330 -6.30 -3.90 -14.64
CA MET A 330 -7.69 -3.55 -14.39
C MET A 330 -8.38 -4.57 -13.48
N MET A 331 -8.08 -5.86 -13.67
CA MET A 331 -8.54 -6.95 -12.81
C MET A 331 -7.80 -7.02 -11.46
N GLY A 332 -6.72 -6.28 -11.32
CA GLY A 332 -5.89 -6.19 -10.12
C GLY A 332 -4.92 -7.34 -9.90
N PHE A 333 -4.62 -8.16 -10.92
CA PHE A 333 -3.58 -9.20 -10.79
C PHE A 333 -2.16 -8.62 -10.75
N ILE A 334 -1.98 -7.40 -11.24
CA ILE A 334 -0.75 -6.61 -11.11
C ILE A 334 -1.08 -5.20 -10.60
N SER A 335 -0.19 -4.64 -9.79
CA SER A 335 -0.20 -3.22 -9.41
C SER A 335 0.27 -2.33 -10.56
N SER A 336 0.04 -1.02 -10.46
CA SER A 336 0.40 -0.06 -11.51
C SER A 336 1.90 0.24 -11.61
N ARG A 337 2.72 -0.23 -10.65
CA ARG A 337 4.17 0.04 -10.60
C ARG A 337 4.92 -0.50 -11.83
N LEU A 338 4.85 -1.79 -12.13
CA LEU A 338 5.56 -2.37 -13.29
C LEU A 338 5.01 -1.84 -14.62
N PRO A 339 3.67 -1.77 -14.85
CA PRO A 339 3.12 -1.14 -16.05
C PRO A 339 3.59 0.30 -16.24
N LEU A 340 3.63 1.11 -15.17
CA LEU A 340 4.14 2.49 -15.24
C LEU A 340 5.58 2.53 -15.75
N VAL A 341 6.45 1.70 -15.17
CA VAL A 341 7.88 1.67 -15.52
C VAL A 341 8.08 1.19 -16.95
N LEU A 342 7.34 0.14 -17.36
CA LEU A 342 7.37 -0.38 -18.73
C LEU A 342 6.86 0.66 -19.74
N ALA A 343 5.83 1.44 -19.40
CA ALA A 343 5.29 2.48 -20.28
C ALA A 343 6.22 3.71 -20.37
N THR A 344 6.77 4.17 -19.24
CA THR A 344 7.46 5.48 -19.15
C THR A 344 8.98 5.39 -19.15
N GLY A 345 9.56 4.23 -18.82
CA GLY A 345 10.99 4.11 -18.56
C GLY A 345 11.45 4.78 -17.27
N VAL A 346 10.53 5.16 -16.39
CA VAL A 346 10.86 5.82 -15.12
C VAL A 346 10.34 5.01 -13.95
N TRP A 347 11.23 4.63 -13.05
CA TRP A 347 10.89 4.13 -11.72
C TRP A 347 10.98 5.28 -10.72
N CYS A 348 9.89 5.57 -10.02
CA CYS A 348 9.77 6.80 -9.24
C CYS A 348 9.33 6.52 -7.79
N ASP A 349 10.20 6.80 -6.83
CA ASP A 349 9.93 6.73 -5.38
C ASP A 349 9.88 8.14 -4.77
N ARG A 350 8.84 8.90 -5.11
CA ARG A 350 8.66 10.32 -4.72
C ARG A 350 8.21 10.58 -3.28
N GLN A 351 7.74 9.56 -2.58
CA GLN A 351 7.24 9.72 -1.22
C GLN A 351 8.39 9.48 -0.24
N SER A 352 8.74 10.52 0.54
CA SER A 352 9.62 10.37 1.70
C SER A 352 9.02 9.37 2.70
N PRO A 353 9.82 8.51 3.34
CA PRO A 353 9.36 7.68 4.45
C PRO A 353 8.96 8.56 5.63
N LEU A 354 8.33 7.95 6.63
CA LEU A 354 7.98 8.66 7.86
C LEU A 354 9.22 9.11 8.63
N ILE A 355 10.28 8.30 8.57
CA ILE A 355 11.59 8.58 9.13
C ILE A 355 12.62 8.18 8.06
N ASP A 356 13.44 9.14 7.65
CA ASP A 356 14.46 8.99 6.61
C ASP A 356 15.81 8.64 7.26
N SER A 357 16.19 7.37 7.18
CA SER A 357 17.44 6.84 7.75
C SER A 357 18.39 6.34 6.66
N LYS A 358 19.67 6.18 7.01
CA LYS A 358 20.69 5.59 6.11
C LYS A 358 20.29 4.20 5.63
N GLU A 359 19.78 3.37 6.53
CA GLU A 359 19.34 2.00 6.27
C GLU A 359 18.15 1.97 5.31
N TYR A 360 17.22 2.92 5.41
CA TYR A 360 16.10 3.02 4.47
C TYR A 360 16.59 3.33 3.06
N ARG A 361 17.50 4.31 2.92
CA ARG A 361 18.06 4.67 1.62
C ARG A 361 18.90 3.54 1.02
N SER A 362 19.73 2.87 1.83
CA SER A 362 20.51 1.68 1.39
C SER A 362 19.57 0.58 0.91
N LEU A 363 18.58 0.20 1.73
CA LEU A 363 17.63 -0.84 1.40
C LEU A 363 16.85 -0.52 0.11
N LEU A 364 16.52 0.75 -0.14
CA LEU A 364 15.87 1.15 -1.39
C LEU A 364 16.76 0.92 -2.62
N ILE A 365 18.05 1.18 -2.51
CA ILE A 365 19.03 0.92 -3.57
C ILE A 365 19.16 -0.59 -3.78
N ASP A 366 19.36 -1.35 -2.71
CA ASP A 366 19.58 -2.80 -2.75
C ASP A 366 18.37 -3.54 -3.33
N LEU A 367 17.17 -3.23 -2.84
CA LEU A 367 15.92 -3.78 -3.39
C LEU A 367 15.66 -3.36 -4.84
N THR A 368 16.14 -2.19 -5.25
CA THR A 368 16.06 -1.75 -6.64
C THR A 368 16.96 -2.60 -7.53
N ASN A 369 18.19 -2.83 -7.12
CA ASN A 369 19.17 -3.61 -7.88
C ASN A 369 18.84 -5.10 -7.93
N GLU A 370 18.29 -5.66 -6.86
CA GLU A 370 17.97 -7.09 -6.80
C GLU A 370 16.52 -7.38 -7.23
N TYR A 371 15.54 -7.09 -6.36
CA TYR A 371 14.20 -7.66 -6.48
C TYR A 371 13.30 -6.91 -7.45
N ARG A 372 13.38 -5.58 -7.51
CA ARG A 372 12.58 -4.79 -8.46
C ARG A 372 13.05 -5.00 -9.90
N THR A 373 14.36 -5.08 -10.10
CA THR A 373 14.97 -5.37 -11.41
C THR A 373 14.65 -6.80 -11.87
N LYS A 374 14.69 -7.80 -10.98
CA LYS A 374 14.17 -9.16 -11.25
C LYS A 374 12.68 -9.14 -11.62
N ALA A 375 11.84 -8.44 -10.86
CA ALA A 375 10.41 -8.35 -11.15
C ALA A 375 10.12 -7.72 -12.53
N LEU A 376 10.89 -6.70 -12.94
CA LEU A 376 10.81 -6.15 -14.29
C LEU A 376 11.22 -7.18 -15.35
N GLY A 377 12.36 -7.86 -15.15
CA GLY A 377 12.85 -8.89 -16.07
C GLY A 377 11.84 -10.01 -16.31
N ILE A 378 11.23 -10.53 -15.23
CA ILE A 378 10.22 -11.60 -15.31
C ILE A 378 9.01 -11.15 -16.14
N MET A 379 8.44 -9.98 -15.86
CA MET A 379 7.24 -9.50 -16.54
C MET A 379 7.52 -9.11 -18.00
N ALA A 380 8.70 -8.53 -18.26
CA ALA A 380 9.07 -8.00 -19.57
C ALA A 380 9.56 -9.08 -20.56
N ASP A 381 9.97 -10.26 -20.07
CA ASP A 381 10.53 -11.36 -20.85
C ASP A 381 9.69 -11.72 -22.08
N LYS A 382 8.36 -11.71 -21.91
CA LYS A 382 7.36 -12.08 -22.94
C LYS A 382 6.76 -10.88 -23.68
N LEU A 383 7.22 -9.66 -23.40
CA LEU A 383 6.75 -8.45 -24.06
C LEU A 383 7.58 -8.14 -25.31
N ASN A 384 7.16 -7.13 -26.07
CA ASN A 384 7.90 -6.72 -27.26
C ASN A 384 9.32 -6.19 -26.89
N PRO A 385 10.31 -6.29 -27.81
CA PRO A 385 11.68 -5.86 -27.53
C PRO A 385 11.83 -4.40 -27.09
N ALA A 386 10.97 -3.49 -27.57
CA ALA A 386 11.02 -2.08 -27.20
C ALA A 386 10.66 -1.83 -25.71
N LEU A 387 9.79 -2.66 -25.14
CA LEU A 387 9.49 -2.66 -23.70
C LEU A 387 10.50 -3.46 -22.91
N ARG A 388 10.94 -4.61 -23.43
CA ARG A 388 11.87 -5.53 -22.77
C ARG A 388 13.27 -4.97 -22.60
N ASP A 389 13.82 -4.32 -23.63
CA ASP A 389 15.21 -3.89 -23.67
C ASP A 389 15.37 -2.40 -23.28
N ARG A 390 14.31 -1.83 -22.70
CA ARG A 390 14.20 -0.42 -22.32
C ARG A 390 15.18 -0.02 -21.21
N PRO A 391 15.87 1.12 -21.34
CA PRO A 391 16.57 1.72 -20.20
C PRO A 391 15.57 2.28 -19.20
N VAL A 392 15.77 2.01 -17.92
CA VAL A 392 14.94 2.52 -16.83
C VAL A 392 15.74 3.52 -16.02
N ILE A 393 15.18 4.72 -15.82
CA ILE A 393 15.73 5.75 -14.94
C ILE A 393 15.05 5.60 -13.58
N CYS A 394 15.81 5.34 -12.51
CA CYS A 394 15.26 5.35 -11.17
C CYS A 394 15.46 6.73 -10.52
N THR A 395 14.42 7.20 -9.85
CA THR A 395 14.38 8.49 -9.17
C THR A 395 13.76 8.28 -7.80
N ALA A 396 14.24 9.03 -6.82
CA ALA A 396 13.73 9.01 -5.47
C ALA A 396 13.39 10.44 -5.01
N TYR A 397 12.83 10.58 -3.80
CA TYR A 397 12.57 11.87 -3.17
C TYR A 397 13.85 12.63 -2.78
N TRP A 398 15.01 11.98 -2.88
CA TRP A 398 16.33 12.59 -2.72
C TRP A 398 17.14 12.47 -4.01
N GLU A 399 18.15 13.33 -4.14
CA GLU A 399 19.12 13.22 -5.23
C GLU A 399 20.16 12.16 -4.92
N ASP A 400 20.25 11.15 -5.79
CA ASP A 400 21.24 10.08 -5.67
C ASP A 400 21.95 9.85 -7.01
N PRO A 401 23.30 9.87 -7.06
CA PRO A 401 24.04 9.50 -8.26
C PRO A 401 23.93 8.00 -8.60
N ASN A 402 23.73 7.12 -7.63
CA ASN A 402 23.75 5.66 -7.79
C ASN A 402 22.43 5.09 -8.33
N LEU A 403 21.30 5.74 -8.07
CA LEU A 403 19.97 5.28 -8.53
C LEU A 403 19.70 5.57 -10.02
N ARG A 404 20.62 6.14 -10.79
CA ARG A 404 20.23 6.86 -12.01
C ARG A 404 19.74 5.99 -13.16
N ARG A 405 20.30 4.80 -13.41
CA ARG A 405 19.89 3.96 -14.55
C ARG A 405 20.09 2.47 -14.29
N ILE A 406 19.04 1.69 -14.53
CA ILE A 406 19.09 0.22 -14.58
C ILE A 406 18.69 -0.26 -15.98
N ARG A 407 19.17 -1.44 -16.35
CA ARG A 407 18.69 -2.17 -17.53
C ARG A 407 17.80 -3.31 -17.05
N ILE A 408 16.69 -3.54 -17.75
CA ILE A 408 15.85 -4.71 -17.50
C ILE A 408 16.68 -5.96 -17.84
N PRO A 409 16.84 -6.92 -16.90
CA PRO A 409 17.75 -8.04 -17.08
C PRO A 409 17.09 -9.15 -17.90
N HIS A 410 17.90 -9.87 -18.68
CA HIS A 410 17.52 -11.19 -19.21
C HIS A 410 17.83 -12.25 -18.15
N LEU A 411 16.79 -12.80 -17.54
CA LEU A 411 16.94 -13.74 -16.44
C LEU A 411 17.06 -15.17 -16.96
N LYS A 412 18.08 -15.88 -16.48
CA LYS A 412 18.15 -17.34 -16.63
C LYS A 412 17.29 -17.96 -15.54
N ARG A 413 16.16 -18.57 -15.91
CA ARG A 413 15.17 -19.10 -14.98
C ARG A 413 15.11 -20.64 -15.00
N LEU A 414 14.80 -21.21 -13.84
CA LEU A 414 14.51 -22.62 -13.66
C LEU A 414 13.20 -22.97 -14.36
N LYS A 415 13.18 -24.15 -14.98
CA LYS A 415 12.00 -24.70 -15.66
C LYS A 415 11.28 -25.67 -14.75
N TRP A 416 10.43 -25.15 -13.88
CA TRP A 416 9.54 -25.95 -13.03
C TRP A 416 8.56 -26.75 -13.90
N MET A 417 8.63 -28.09 -13.79
CA MET A 417 7.84 -29.03 -14.59
C MET A 417 7.21 -30.12 -13.74
N PHE A 418 5.89 -30.14 -13.68
CA PHE A 418 5.11 -31.17 -12.98
C PHE A 418 3.72 -31.32 -13.61
N THR A 419 3.10 -32.48 -13.38
CA THR A 419 1.74 -32.79 -13.79
C THR A 419 0.77 -32.56 -12.65
N LYS A 420 -0.52 -32.37 -12.98
CA LYS A 420 -1.59 -32.30 -11.99
C LYS A 420 -1.63 -33.53 -11.08
N ALA A 421 -1.38 -34.73 -11.62
CA ALA A 421 -1.39 -35.97 -10.86
C ALA A 421 -0.24 -36.04 -9.83
N GLU A 422 0.94 -35.54 -10.18
CA GLU A 422 2.09 -35.42 -9.26
C GLU A 422 1.77 -34.44 -8.14
N LEU A 423 1.21 -33.26 -8.47
CA LEU A 423 0.78 -32.29 -7.47
C LEU A 423 -0.29 -32.86 -6.53
N GLU A 424 -1.33 -33.51 -7.05
CA GLU A 424 -2.40 -34.11 -6.24
C GLU A 424 -1.89 -35.27 -5.36
N ALA A 425 -0.89 -36.03 -5.84
CA ALA A 425 -0.21 -37.03 -5.03
C ALA A 425 0.53 -36.40 -3.86
N GLU A 426 1.23 -35.30 -4.11
CA GLU A 426 1.95 -34.59 -3.06
C GLU A 426 1.00 -33.92 -2.07
N MET A 427 -0.08 -33.30 -2.54
CA MET A 427 -1.13 -32.74 -1.67
C MET A 427 -1.72 -33.83 -0.75
N ARG A 428 -1.94 -35.04 -1.26
CA ARG A 428 -2.37 -36.18 -0.43
C ARG A 428 -1.31 -36.62 0.57
N ARG A 429 -0.03 -36.66 0.17
CA ARG A 429 1.10 -37.03 1.05
C ARG A 429 1.24 -36.07 2.22
N GLN A 430 1.15 -34.76 1.96
CA GLN A 430 1.25 -33.72 2.98
C GLN A 430 -0.08 -33.47 3.74
N GLY A 431 -1.19 -34.04 3.29
CA GLY A 431 -2.53 -33.70 3.80
C GLY A 431 -2.92 -32.23 3.54
N ALA A 432 -2.34 -31.62 2.52
CA ALA A 432 -2.48 -30.20 2.20
C ALA A 432 -3.81 -29.92 1.49
N LYS A 433 -4.52 -28.89 1.98
CA LYS A 433 -5.77 -28.39 1.35
C LYS A 433 -5.51 -27.24 0.37
N THR A 434 -4.38 -26.57 0.53
CA THR A 434 -3.96 -25.39 -0.23
C THR A 434 -2.50 -25.52 -0.59
N VAL A 435 -2.11 -24.90 -1.69
CA VAL A 435 -0.70 -24.78 -2.10
C VAL A 435 -0.16 -23.45 -1.58
N ASP A 436 0.80 -23.52 -0.67
CA ASP A 436 1.49 -22.37 -0.08
C ASP A 436 3.03 -22.52 -0.19
N LEU A 437 3.78 -21.55 0.33
CA LEU A 437 5.26 -21.57 0.36
C LEU A 437 5.80 -22.85 1.02
N ARG A 438 5.22 -23.22 2.16
CA ARG A 438 5.65 -24.40 2.93
C ARG A 438 5.44 -25.68 2.13
N PHE A 439 4.28 -25.83 1.51
CA PHE A 439 3.97 -26.97 0.66
C PHE A 439 5.02 -27.15 -0.43
N CYS A 440 5.38 -26.05 -1.13
CA CYS A 440 6.34 -26.09 -2.23
C CYS A 440 7.76 -26.43 -1.76
N LEU A 441 8.20 -25.87 -0.62
CA LEU A 441 9.48 -26.18 -0.01
C LEU A 441 9.56 -27.65 0.44
N GLN A 442 8.51 -28.16 1.10
CA GLN A 442 8.46 -29.55 1.56
C GLN A 442 8.34 -30.55 0.40
N TRP A 443 7.64 -30.17 -0.68
CA TRP A 443 7.58 -30.97 -1.88
C TRP A 443 8.95 -31.08 -2.53
N HIS A 444 9.61 -29.94 -2.74
CA HIS A 444 10.97 -29.90 -3.29
C HIS A 444 11.94 -30.73 -2.46
N ALA A 445 11.98 -30.52 -1.13
CA ALA A 445 12.89 -31.23 -0.23
C ALA A 445 12.69 -32.75 -0.30
N ASN A 446 11.43 -33.21 -0.33
CA ASN A 446 11.11 -34.64 -0.46
C ASN A 446 11.55 -35.21 -1.81
N GLU A 447 11.28 -34.52 -2.90
CA GLU A 447 11.65 -34.94 -4.25
C GLU A 447 13.17 -34.94 -4.45
N PHE A 448 13.88 -33.97 -3.86
CA PHE A 448 15.33 -33.89 -3.96
C PHE A 448 16.03 -35.05 -3.24
N GLN A 449 15.49 -35.49 -2.10
CA GLN A 449 16.03 -36.65 -1.35
C GLN A 449 15.83 -37.99 -2.05
N HIS A 450 14.81 -38.11 -2.89
CA HIS A 450 14.41 -39.38 -3.53
C HIS A 450 14.61 -39.38 -5.05
N ASP A 451 15.31 -38.37 -5.61
CA ASP A 451 15.43 -38.15 -7.05
C ASP A 451 14.07 -38.25 -7.79
N GLY A 452 13.08 -37.56 -7.23
CA GLY A 452 11.70 -37.58 -7.72
C GLY A 452 11.51 -36.85 -9.07
N PRO A 453 10.33 -37.02 -9.70
CA PRO A 453 10.00 -36.39 -10.98
C PRO A 453 10.23 -34.88 -11.05
N LEU A 454 9.94 -34.11 -10.00
CA LEU A 454 10.08 -32.65 -10.00
C LEU A 454 11.54 -32.23 -10.22
N VAL A 455 12.46 -32.86 -9.49
CA VAL A 455 13.91 -32.54 -9.52
C VAL A 455 14.60 -33.16 -10.73
N THR A 456 14.26 -34.41 -11.08
CA THR A 456 14.83 -35.06 -12.27
C THR A 456 14.45 -34.34 -13.55
N LYS A 457 13.20 -33.88 -13.68
CA LYS A 457 12.75 -33.03 -14.79
C LYS A 457 13.50 -31.71 -14.83
N LEU A 458 13.77 -31.10 -13.67
CA LEU A 458 14.52 -29.86 -13.57
C LEU A 458 15.96 -30.02 -14.08
N ARG A 459 16.67 -31.07 -13.62
CA ARG A 459 18.05 -31.39 -14.03
C ARG A 459 18.16 -31.78 -15.51
N ASN A 460 17.17 -32.52 -16.02
CA ASN A 460 17.17 -33.03 -17.40
C ASN A 460 16.60 -32.03 -18.43
N SER A 461 16.05 -30.91 -17.97
CA SER A 461 15.50 -29.89 -18.87
C SER A 461 16.65 -29.21 -19.62
N THR A 462 16.99 -29.75 -20.80
CA THR A 462 17.74 -28.97 -21.78
C THR A 462 16.95 -27.68 -22.04
N ALA A 463 17.64 -26.54 -22.14
CA ALA A 463 17.03 -25.21 -22.21
C ALA A 463 16.02 -25.00 -23.37
N ALA A 464 15.76 -26.00 -24.21
CA ALA A 464 14.85 -25.98 -25.36
C ALA A 464 13.42 -26.57 -25.13
N GLY A 465 13.10 -27.19 -23.97
CA GLY A 465 11.76 -27.76 -23.70
C GLY A 465 10.71 -26.74 -23.19
N PRO A 466 9.39 -26.96 -23.41
CA PRO A 466 8.31 -26.09 -22.91
C PRO A 466 8.13 -26.22 -21.40
N ARG A 467 7.70 -25.13 -20.75
CA ARG A 467 7.42 -25.07 -19.30
C ARG A 467 6.17 -25.86 -18.92
N ALA A 468 5.97 -26.16 -17.63
CA ALA A 468 4.66 -26.59 -17.14
C ALA A 468 3.58 -25.59 -17.59
N GLN A 469 2.53 -26.09 -18.24
CA GLN A 469 1.34 -25.31 -18.54
C GLN A 469 0.29 -25.65 -17.47
N PRO A 470 0.11 -24.79 -16.44
CA PRO A 470 -0.88 -25.05 -15.41
C PRO A 470 -2.28 -25.12 -16.05
N LYS A 471 -3.12 -26.04 -15.58
CA LYS A 471 -4.49 -26.24 -16.09
C LYS A 471 -5.57 -25.96 -15.05
N ASP A 472 -5.17 -25.78 -13.80
CA ASP A 472 -6.03 -25.58 -12.64
C ASP A 472 -5.35 -24.64 -11.63
N LEU A 473 -6.12 -24.20 -10.64
CA LEU A 473 -5.71 -23.20 -9.66
C LEU A 473 -4.51 -23.65 -8.82
N ASN A 474 -4.48 -24.91 -8.38
CA ASN A 474 -3.41 -25.41 -7.52
C ASN A 474 -2.11 -25.55 -8.32
N SER A 475 -2.19 -26.01 -9.57
CA SER A 475 -1.04 -26.06 -10.48
C SER A 475 -0.46 -24.67 -10.75
N LEU A 476 -1.30 -23.67 -10.98
CA LEU A 476 -0.85 -22.29 -11.16
C LEU A 476 -0.25 -21.73 -9.86
N SER A 477 -0.91 -21.96 -8.72
CA SER A 477 -0.39 -21.53 -7.41
C SER A 477 0.97 -22.13 -7.12
N ALA A 478 1.16 -23.44 -7.32
CA ALA A 478 2.44 -24.11 -7.14
C ALA A 478 3.54 -23.47 -8.01
N LEU A 479 3.25 -23.23 -9.29
CA LEU A 479 4.20 -22.63 -10.21
C LEU A 479 4.63 -21.23 -9.76
N VAL A 480 3.68 -20.37 -9.37
CA VAL A 480 3.97 -19.02 -8.87
C VAL A 480 4.80 -19.05 -7.59
N HIS A 481 4.51 -19.97 -6.66
CA HIS A 481 5.29 -20.11 -5.43
C HIS A 481 6.72 -20.58 -5.71
N PHE A 482 6.92 -21.55 -6.61
CA PHE A 482 8.26 -21.99 -7.02
C PHE A 482 9.06 -20.85 -7.67
N GLN A 483 8.46 -20.11 -8.59
CA GLN A 483 9.08 -18.93 -9.23
C GLN A 483 9.45 -17.84 -8.21
N LEU A 484 8.60 -17.61 -7.22
CA LEU A 484 8.84 -16.62 -6.18
C LEU A 484 10.01 -17.03 -5.29
N LEU A 485 10.00 -18.28 -4.81
CA LEU A 485 11.09 -18.84 -4.00
C LEU A 485 12.43 -18.88 -4.76
N GLU A 486 12.41 -19.20 -6.05
CA GLU A 486 13.57 -19.09 -6.95
C GLU A 486 14.07 -17.64 -7.03
N SER A 487 13.17 -16.68 -7.25
CA SER A 487 13.53 -15.26 -7.39
C SER A 487 14.16 -14.68 -6.11
N LEU A 488 13.76 -15.23 -4.96
CA LEU A 488 14.27 -14.90 -3.62
C LEU A 488 15.52 -15.72 -3.23
N GLU A 489 15.98 -16.64 -4.07
CA GLU A 489 17.16 -17.51 -3.85
C GLU A 489 16.99 -18.52 -2.69
N TYR A 490 15.76 -18.99 -2.48
CA TYR A 490 15.46 -20.14 -1.62
C TYR A 490 15.73 -21.46 -2.35
N PHE A 491 15.81 -21.38 -3.69
CA PHE A 491 16.41 -22.38 -4.56
C PHE A 491 17.66 -21.79 -5.22
N SER A 492 18.70 -22.59 -5.37
CA SER A 492 19.93 -22.23 -6.08
C SER A 492 19.74 -22.26 -7.59
N GLU A 493 20.70 -21.73 -8.35
CA GLU A 493 20.63 -21.66 -9.82
C GLU A 493 20.56 -23.02 -10.53
N ASP A 494 21.01 -24.09 -9.86
CA ASP A 494 20.91 -25.49 -10.33
C ASP A 494 19.64 -26.18 -9.83
N GLY A 495 18.79 -25.48 -9.07
CA GLY A 495 17.54 -25.99 -8.54
C GLY A 495 17.66 -26.78 -7.25
N GLY A 496 18.80 -26.73 -6.56
CA GLY A 496 18.95 -27.22 -5.19
C GLY A 496 18.25 -26.31 -4.17
N MET A 497 18.01 -26.81 -2.97
CA MET A 497 17.47 -26.00 -1.87
C MET A 497 18.61 -25.29 -1.17
N THR A 498 18.47 -23.97 -0.92
CA THR A 498 19.47 -23.21 -0.16
C THR A 498 19.25 -23.37 1.33
N VAL A 499 20.19 -22.90 2.16
CA VAL A 499 20.05 -22.91 3.62
C VAL A 499 18.81 -22.15 4.10
N LEU A 500 18.44 -21.07 3.40
CA LEU A 500 17.23 -20.29 3.66
C LEU A 500 15.96 -21.10 3.35
N GLY A 501 15.97 -21.79 2.20
CA GLY A 501 14.94 -22.76 1.82
C GLY A 501 14.76 -23.86 2.86
N ASP A 502 15.87 -24.43 3.31
CA ASP A 502 15.89 -25.57 4.22
C ASP A 502 15.28 -25.22 5.59
N VAL A 503 15.64 -24.09 6.19
CA VAL A 503 15.05 -23.72 7.48
C VAL A 503 13.61 -23.24 7.38
N LEU A 504 13.23 -22.58 6.28
CA LEU A 504 11.88 -22.09 6.10
C LEU A 504 10.89 -23.24 5.86
N LYS A 505 11.30 -24.37 5.28
CA LYS A 505 10.41 -25.53 5.03
C LYS A 505 9.78 -26.08 6.32
N ASP A 506 10.48 -25.95 7.44
CA ASP A 506 10.10 -26.51 8.74
C ASP A 506 9.28 -25.53 9.58
N THR A 507 9.19 -24.26 9.15
CA THR A 507 8.40 -23.24 9.83
C THR A 507 6.90 -23.54 9.79
N PRO A 508 6.17 -23.40 10.92
CA PRO A 508 4.71 -23.58 10.95
C PRO A 508 3.97 -22.67 9.97
N SER A 509 2.89 -23.16 9.34
CA SER A 509 2.16 -22.41 8.30
C SER A 509 1.71 -21.01 8.72
N ARG A 510 1.34 -20.80 10.00
CA ARG A 510 0.95 -19.47 10.53
C ARG A 510 2.10 -18.45 10.60
N PHE A 511 3.35 -18.90 10.58
CA PHE A 511 4.55 -18.08 10.67
C PHE A 511 5.36 -18.08 9.37
N GLN A 512 4.93 -18.79 8.33
CA GLN A 512 5.64 -18.86 7.05
C GLN A 512 5.97 -17.50 6.45
N GLU A 513 4.98 -16.64 6.18
CA GLU A 513 5.23 -15.31 5.62
C GLU A 513 6.04 -14.41 6.59
N PRO A 514 5.71 -14.30 7.90
CA PRO A 514 6.53 -13.55 8.85
C PRO A 514 7.99 -14.03 8.96
N THR A 515 8.25 -15.35 8.95
CA THR A 515 9.60 -15.91 9.02
C THR A 515 10.37 -15.71 7.73
N LEU A 516 9.74 -15.94 6.56
CA LEU A 516 10.30 -15.56 5.26
C LEU A 516 10.78 -14.12 5.32
N PHE A 517 9.93 -13.22 5.81
CA PHE A 517 10.25 -11.80 5.89
C PHE A 517 11.37 -11.49 6.89
N ALA A 518 11.44 -12.17 8.03
CA ALA A 518 12.55 -12.02 8.98
C ALA A 518 13.89 -12.45 8.34
N LEU A 519 13.91 -13.56 7.62
CA LEU A 519 15.08 -14.05 6.90
C LEU A 519 15.50 -13.10 5.78
N GLU A 520 14.53 -12.53 5.06
CA GLU A 520 14.80 -11.50 4.05
C GLU A 520 15.38 -10.22 4.68
N LEU A 521 14.84 -9.73 5.80
CA LEU A 521 15.42 -8.57 6.48
C LEU A 521 16.84 -8.84 6.99
N MET A 522 17.11 -10.06 7.44
CA MET A 522 18.46 -10.49 7.82
C MET A 522 19.39 -10.51 6.60
N LYS A 523 18.95 -11.04 5.46
CA LYS A 523 19.71 -11.09 4.20
C LYS A 523 20.18 -9.70 3.75
N PHE A 524 19.35 -8.68 3.94
CA PHE A 524 19.68 -7.28 3.62
C PHE A 524 20.32 -6.51 4.78
N GLY A 525 20.66 -7.16 5.91
CA GLY A 525 21.33 -6.53 7.05
C GLY A 525 20.47 -5.50 7.82
N VAL A 526 19.15 -5.51 7.63
CA VAL A 526 18.23 -4.54 8.26
C VAL A 526 17.45 -5.13 9.44
N LEU A 527 17.60 -6.43 9.72
CA LEU A 527 17.14 -7.05 10.95
C LEU A 527 18.22 -6.91 12.03
N THR A 528 18.26 -5.76 12.71
CA THR A 528 19.28 -5.46 13.73
C THR A 528 18.65 -4.91 15.02
N GLY A 529 19.37 -5.05 16.14
CA GLY A 529 19.08 -4.34 17.40
C GLY A 529 19.68 -2.94 17.46
N ASP A 530 20.52 -2.57 16.50
CA ASP A 530 21.19 -1.28 16.46
C ASP A 530 20.22 -0.12 16.16
N PRO A 531 20.45 1.05 16.79
CA PRO A 531 19.76 2.28 16.42
C PRO A 531 20.05 2.66 14.97
N PHE A 532 19.03 3.12 14.26
CA PHE A 532 19.18 3.65 12.91
C PHE A 532 19.96 4.96 12.89
N GLU A 533 20.64 5.24 11.78
CA GLU A 533 21.40 6.48 11.62
C GLU A 533 20.65 7.52 10.76
N PRO A 534 20.70 8.80 11.13
CA PRO A 534 20.22 9.87 10.25
C PRO A 534 21.10 9.94 9.01
N VAL A 535 20.52 10.37 7.89
CA VAL A 535 21.25 10.58 6.63
C VAL A 535 22.32 11.66 6.82
N ASP A 536 23.44 11.57 6.09
CA ASP A 536 24.51 12.56 6.15
C ASP A 536 24.00 13.99 5.93
N GLY A 537 24.39 14.91 6.81
CA GLY A 537 23.94 16.30 6.79
C GLY A 537 22.54 16.54 7.37
N SER A 538 21.88 15.50 7.89
CA SER A 538 20.58 15.59 8.58
C SER A 538 20.68 15.11 10.03
N SER A 539 19.64 15.41 10.82
CA SER A 539 19.52 14.93 12.20
C SER A 539 18.07 14.58 12.50
N PHE A 540 17.84 13.51 13.28
CA PHE A 540 16.53 13.25 13.84
C PHE A 540 16.10 14.35 14.82
N PRO A 541 14.79 14.53 15.06
CA PRO A 541 14.30 15.56 15.98
C PRO A 541 14.90 15.39 17.38
N ALA A 542 15.63 16.40 17.86
CA ALA A 542 16.42 16.31 19.10
C ALA A 542 15.58 15.91 20.33
N ALA A 543 14.33 16.35 20.39
CA ALA A 543 13.41 16.05 21.48
C ALA A 543 13.12 14.54 21.63
N VAL A 544 13.24 13.75 20.55
CA VAL A 544 13.04 12.29 20.57
C VAL A 544 14.10 11.60 21.43
N GLY A 545 15.31 12.17 21.55
CA GLY A 545 16.39 11.56 22.30
C GLY A 545 16.80 10.18 21.76
N TYR A 546 16.72 9.98 20.44
CA TYR A 546 17.01 8.69 19.81
C TYR A 546 18.48 8.28 20.07
N PRO A 547 18.74 7.03 20.52
CA PRO A 547 20.08 6.61 20.93
C PRO A 547 21.04 6.54 19.75
N LYS A 548 22.34 6.78 20.02
CA LYS A 548 23.42 6.56 19.05
C LYS A 548 24.02 5.17 19.22
N ILE A 549 24.52 4.59 18.14
CA ILE A 549 25.12 3.26 18.11
C ILE A 549 26.27 3.11 19.13
N ASP A 550 27.07 4.16 19.35
CA ASP A 550 28.19 4.14 20.30
C ASP A 550 27.76 4.20 21.78
N THR A 551 26.51 4.59 22.04
CA THR A 551 26.00 4.87 23.40
C THR A 551 24.96 3.87 23.89
N VAL A 552 24.43 3.05 22.99
CA VAL A 552 23.34 2.13 23.31
C VAL A 552 23.88 0.89 24.03
N SER A 553 23.19 0.47 25.09
CA SER A 553 23.57 -0.74 25.84
C SER A 553 23.11 -2.02 25.13
N ASP A 554 23.80 -3.14 25.36
CA ASP A 554 23.40 -4.47 24.87
C ASP A 554 21.96 -4.85 25.27
N LYS A 555 21.53 -4.43 26.47
CA LYS A 555 20.15 -4.62 26.94
C LYS A 555 19.16 -3.87 26.06
N GLN A 556 19.45 -2.61 25.71
CA GLN A 556 18.60 -1.82 24.82
C GLN A 556 18.56 -2.40 23.41
N LYS A 557 19.73 -2.79 22.85
CA LYS A 557 19.80 -3.46 21.53
C LYS A 557 18.93 -4.72 21.49
N SER A 558 19.01 -5.53 22.55
CA SER A 558 18.21 -6.76 22.71
C SER A 558 16.69 -6.48 22.72
N ILE A 559 16.25 -5.47 23.48
CA ILE A 559 14.83 -5.09 23.55
C ILE A 559 14.34 -4.54 22.20
N THR A 560 15.17 -3.74 21.52
CA THR A 560 14.88 -3.21 20.18
C THR A 560 14.73 -4.34 19.18
N LEU A 561 15.68 -5.30 19.15
CA LEU A 561 15.63 -6.45 18.25
C LEU A 561 14.36 -7.30 18.48
N LEU A 562 14.04 -7.63 19.74
CA LEU A 562 12.81 -8.33 20.12
C LEU A 562 11.57 -7.60 19.60
N SER A 563 11.50 -6.29 19.83
CA SER A 563 10.36 -5.45 19.46
C SER A 563 10.19 -5.35 17.94
N ARG A 564 11.29 -5.22 17.20
CA ARG A 564 11.29 -5.21 15.72
C ARG A 564 10.85 -6.56 15.16
N VAL A 565 11.42 -7.67 15.62
CA VAL A 565 11.05 -9.02 15.14
C VAL A 565 9.58 -9.31 15.39
N VAL A 566 9.07 -9.12 16.62
CA VAL A 566 7.66 -9.43 16.89
C VAL A 566 6.68 -8.44 16.24
N SER A 567 7.13 -7.30 15.76
CA SER A 567 6.31 -6.40 14.92
C SER A 567 5.97 -7.02 13.56
N LEU A 568 6.57 -8.15 13.17
CA LEU A 568 6.26 -8.83 11.91
C LEU A 568 4.98 -9.68 11.99
N VAL A 569 4.50 -10.01 13.19
CA VAL A 569 3.25 -10.74 13.38
C VAL A 569 2.09 -9.78 13.65
N PRO A 570 0.88 -10.07 13.11
CA PRO A 570 -0.26 -9.20 13.30
C PRO A 570 -0.80 -9.29 14.73
N MET A 571 -1.21 -8.15 15.27
CA MET A 571 -1.95 -8.06 16.54
C MET A 571 -3.42 -7.73 16.28
N LYS A 572 -4.32 -8.37 17.06
CA LYS A 572 -5.76 -8.19 16.91
C LYS A 572 -6.22 -6.93 17.63
N LEU A 573 -6.76 -6.00 16.85
CA LEU A 573 -7.31 -4.75 17.32
C LEU A 573 -8.83 -4.78 17.20
N LYS A 574 -9.50 -4.12 18.14
CA LYS A 574 -10.91 -3.76 18.03
C LYS A 574 -11.10 -2.82 16.83
N ASN A 575 -12.34 -2.65 16.37
CA ASN A 575 -12.68 -1.71 15.31
C ASN A 575 -12.70 -0.24 15.83
N ASP A 576 -11.69 0.12 16.62
CA ASP A 576 -11.50 1.41 17.29
C ASP A 576 -10.14 1.98 16.90
N LEU A 577 -9.96 3.30 17.05
CA LEU A 577 -8.68 3.97 16.78
C LEU A 577 -7.61 3.61 17.82
N TRP A 578 -6.34 3.66 17.42
CA TRP A 578 -5.23 3.55 18.37
C TRP A 578 -5.13 4.81 19.24
N ASP A 579 -5.15 4.61 20.55
CA ASP A 579 -5.29 5.68 21.56
C ASP A 579 -4.11 5.74 22.54
N THR A 580 -2.99 5.09 22.22
CA THR A 580 -1.77 5.07 23.05
C THR A 580 -0.56 5.59 22.26
N THR A 581 0.62 5.58 22.89
CA THR A 581 1.89 6.06 22.34
C THR A 581 2.28 5.38 21.03
N VAL A 582 3.04 6.12 20.23
CA VAL A 582 3.76 5.64 19.05
C VAL A 582 5.27 5.65 19.35
N GLU A 583 6.00 4.70 18.78
CA GLU A 583 7.44 4.55 19.02
C GLU A 583 8.24 4.95 17.77
N PHE A 584 9.15 5.91 17.92
CA PHE A 584 9.97 6.42 16.81
C PHE A 584 10.78 5.31 16.13
N ASP A 585 11.42 4.44 16.92
CA ASP A 585 12.21 3.32 16.40
C ASP A 585 11.39 2.37 15.50
N LEU A 586 10.23 1.95 16.02
CA LEU A 586 9.38 1.00 15.30
C LEU A 586 8.74 1.65 14.06
N ALA A 587 8.49 2.95 14.10
CA ALA A 587 8.01 3.71 12.96
C ALA A 587 9.07 3.82 11.85
N ALA A 588 10.35 3.95 12.22
CA ALA A 588 11.49 3.90 11.29
C ALA A 588 11.64 2.49 10.71
N PHE A 589 11.63 1.47 11.56
CA PHE A 589 11.67 0.06 11.13
C PHE A 589 10.51 -0.26 10.19
N HIS A 590 9.30 0.23 10.47
CA HIS A 590 8.15 0.03 9.60
C HIS A 590 8.33 0.67 8.21
N SER A 591 9.06 1.78 8.10
CA SER A 591 9.37 2.38 6.79
C SER A 591 10.17 1.39 5.92
N LEU A 592 11.13 0.67 6.51
CA LEU A 592 11.84 -0.45 5.87
C LEU A 592 10.87 -1.58 5.50
N LEU A 593 10.02 -1.99 6.43
CA LEU A 593 9.08 -3.10 6.18
C LEU A 593 8.14 -2.81 5.02
N ARG A 594 7.64 -1.58 4.96
CA ARG A 594 6.72 -1.12 3.90
C ARG A 594 7.37 -1.19 2.54
N LEU A 595 8.60 -0.69 2.44
CA LEU A 595 9.39 -0.72 1.21
C LEU A 595 9.64 -2.16 0.74
N PHE A 596 10.03 -3.04 1.66
CA PHE A 596 10.35 -4.43 1.36
C PHE A 596 9.09 -5.22 0.97
N LYS A 597 8.01 -5.17 1.76
CA LYS A 597 6.76 -5.90 1.44
C LYS A 597 6.12 -5.43 0.14
N ARG A 598 6.19 -4.13 -0.18
CA ARG A 598 5.77 -3.62 -1.50
C ARG A 598 6.58 -4.26 -2.64
N THR A 599 7.88 -4.44 -2.43
CA THR A 599 8.77 -5.06 -3.42
C THR A 599 8.47 -6.55 -3.60
N LEU A 600 8.30 -7.31 -2.51
CA LEU A 600 7.91 -8.73 -2.58
C LEU A 600 6.56 -8.94 -3.26
N ARG A 601 5.59 -8.05 -2.98
CA ARG A 601 4.30 -8.07 -3.66
C ARG A 601 4.43 -7.87 -5.16
N VAL A 602 5.21 -6.87 -5.59
CA VAL A 602 5.48 -6.63 -7.02
C VAL A 602 6.19 -7.82 -7.67
N LEU A 603 7.09 -8.49 -6.95
CA LEU A 603 7.77 -9.70 -7.44
C LEU A 603 6.80 -10.88 -7.61
N CYS A 604 5.91 -11.11 -6.64
CA CYS A 604 4.85 -12.12 -6.71
C CYS A 604 3.85 -11.84 -7.84
N GLU A 605 3.40 -10.59 -7.98
CA GLU A 605 2.57 -10.12 -9.09
C GLU A 605 3.23 -10.38 -10.44
N SER A 606 4.56 -10.17 -10.53
CA SER A 606 5.34 -10.43 -11.75
C SER A 606 5.42 -11.92 -12.10
N CYS A 607 5.66 -12.77 -11.10
CA CYS A 607 5.64 -14.24 -11.26
C CYS A 607 4.30 -14.72 -11.83
N LEU A 608 3.19 -14.25 -11.25
CA LEU A 608 1.85 -14.52 -11.77
C LEU A 608 1.66 -13.97 -13.20
N ALA A 609 2.05 -12.71 -13.43
CA ALA A 609 1.87 -12.05 -14.73
C ALA A 609 2.59 -12.76 -15.86
N ASP A 610 3.78 -13.30 -15.62
CA ASP A 610 4.54 -14.08 -16.59
C ASP A 610 3.74 -15.26 -17.15
N ASP A 611 3.08 -16.04 -16.28
CA ASP A 611 2.25 -17.17 -16.72
C ASP A 611 0.93 -16.71 -17.37
N LEU A 612 0.33 -15.62 -16.88
CA LEU A 612 -0.92 -15.08 -17.45
C LEU A 612 -0.74 -14.39 -18.81
N ILE A 613 0.42 -13.75 -19.05
CA ILE A 613 0.77 -13.15 -20.34
C ILE A 613 0.99 -14.24 -21.39
N GLU A 614 1.63 -15.35 -21.00
CA GLU A 614 1.82 -16.51 -21.88
C GLU A 614 0.49 -17.20 -22.21
N ASN A 615 -0.37 -17.37 -21.20
CA ASN A 615 -1.65 -18.04 -21.36
C ASN A 615 -2.79 -17.29 -20.66
N LYS A 616 -3.45 -16.39 -21.40
CA LYS A 616 -4.61 -15.62 -20.92
C LYS A 616 -5.78 -16.47 -20.41
N SER A 617 -5.92 -17.71 -20.89
CA SER A 617 -7.05 -18.56 -20.46
C SER A 617 -7.03 -18.87 -18.95
N LEU A 618 -5.84 -18.77 -18.33
CA LEU A 618 -5.63 -18.94 -16.89
C LEU A 618 -6.31 -17.87 -16.05
N ILE A 619 -6.63 -16.70 -16.62
CA ILE A 619 -7.38 -15.66 -15.92
C ILE A 619 -8.74 -16.20 -15.42
N LYS A 620 -9.37 -17.11 -16.18
CA LYS A 620 -10.70 -17.65 -15.87
C LYS A 620 -10.72 -18.59 -14.67
N ILE A 621 -9.58 -19.15 -14.28
CA ILE A 621 -9.47 -20.06 -13.13
C ILE A 621 -9.09 -19.34 -11.82
N LEU A 622 -8.71 -18.05 -11.90
CA LEU A 622 -8.32 -17.27 -10.73
C LEU A 622 -9.55 -16.72 -10.00
N PRO A 623 -9.74 -17.04 -8.72
CA PRO A 623 -10.89 -16.57 -7.96
C PRO A 623 -10.68 -15.13 -7.46
N ASN A 624 -11.78 -14.48 -7.06
CA ASN A 624 -11.77 -13.11 -6.55
C ASN A 624 -10.92 -12.91 -5.28
N ASN A 625 -10.63 -13.98 -4.54
CA ASN A 625 -9.78 -13.95 -3.35
C ASN A 625 -8.30 -14.24 -3.63
N THR A 626 -7.85 -14.25 -4.89
CA THR A 626 -6.44 -14.54 -5.24
C THR A 626 -5.43 -13.79 -4.36
N PHE A 627 -5.64 -12.48 -4.15
CA PHE A 627 -4.84 -11.62 -3.27
C PHE A 627 -5.68 -11.03 -2.11
N SER A 628 -6.68 -11.76 -1.59
CA SER A 628 -7.53 -11.22 -0.53
C SER A 628 -6.69 -10.91 0.73
N PRO A 629 -6.79 -9.69 1.30
CA PRO A 629 -6.08 -9.37 2.54
C PRO A 629 -6.64 -10.13 3.75
N ASN A 630 -7.80 -10.77 3.62
CA ASN A 630 -8.32 -11.64 4.66
C ASN A 630 -7.57 -12.97 4.62
N GLY A 631 -6.48 -13.06 5.38
CA GLY A 631 -5.94 -14.36 5.78
C GLY A 631 -6.99 -15.13 6.60
N PRO A 632 -6.85 -16.46 6.77
CA PRO A 632 -7.55 -17.12 7.86
C PRO A 632 -7.07 -16.44 9.15
N LEU A 633 -7.92 -15.68 9.81
CA LEU A 633 -7.66 -15.32 11.19
C LEU A 633 -7.75 -16.61 12.02
N PRO A 634 -6.89 -16.82 13.03
CA PRO A 634 -6.98 -18.00 13.92
C PRO A 634 -8.32 -18.16 14.66
N SER A 635 -9.28 -17.26 14.46
CA SER A 635 -10.55 -17.17 15.19
C SER A 635 -11.76 -17.79 14.49
N ASP A 636 -11.63 -18.27 13.26
CA ASP A 636 -12.72 -19.02 12.60
C ASP A 636 -12.69 -20.52 12.92
N LEU A 637 -11.64 -20.93 13.64
CA LEU A 637 -11.47 -22.28 14.12
C LEU A 637 -11.80 -22.29 15.61
N ASN A 638 -12.68 -23.21 16.02
CA ASN A 638 -12.76 -23.55 17.43
C ASN A 638 -11.40 -24.09 17.91
N ALA A 639 -11.25 -24.34 19.22
CA ALA A 639 -10.02 -24.91 19.79
C ALA A 639 -9.57 -26.24 19.13
N ASN A 640 -10.42 -26.85 18.31
CA ASN A 640 -10.20 -28.13 17.62
C ASN A 640 -9.94 -27.98 16.11
N GLY A 641 -9.84 -26.76 15.56
CA GLY A 641 -9.54 -26.58 14.14
C GLY A 641 -10.73 -26.69 13.18
N GLU A 642 -11.97 -26.51 13.66
CA GLU A 642 -13.18 -26.61 12.83
C GLU A 642 -13.80 -25.24 12.53
N ARG A 643 -14.26 -25.04 11.28
CA ARG A 643 -14.94 -23.82 10.84
C ARG A 643 -16.32 -23.68 11.47
N LEU A 644 -16.63 -22.51 12.01
CA LEU A 644 -17.98 -22.16 12.47
C LEU A 644 -18.98 -22.16 11.29
N PRO A 645 -20.23 -22.65 11.48
CA PRO A 645 -21.19 -22.85 10.39
C PRO A 645 -21.66 -21.55 9.73
N TYR A 646 -21.74 -21.60 8.39
CA TYR A 646 -22.11 -20.51 7.49
C TYR A 646 -23.63 -20.24 7.53
N HIS A 647 -24.05 -19.01 7.86
CA HIS A 647 -25.45 -18.58 7.73
C HIS A 647 -25.73 -17.98 6.34
N ARG A 648 -26.93 -18.26 5.80
CA ARG A 648 -27.35 -18.03 4.40
C ARG A 648 -27.92 -16.63 4.08
N GLU A 649 -27.78 -15.64 4.96
CA GLU A 649 -28.24 -14.26 4.69
C GLU A 649 -27.10 -13.36 4.23
N HIS A 650 -27.41 -12.35 3.39
CA HIS A 650 -26.49 -11.31 2.91
C HIS A 650 -25.98 -10.40 4.03
N ARG A 651 -25.26 -10.96 5.01
CA ARG A 651 -24.30 -10.21 5.81
C ARG A 651 -22.98 -10.22 5.07
N VAL A 652 -22.32 -9.08 4.96
CA VAL A 652 -20.93 -9.00 4.49
C VAL A 652 -20.10 -9.71 5.55
N ALA A 653 -19.85 -11.02 5.40
CA ALA A 653 -19.09 -11.81 6.37
C ALA A 653 -17.80 -11.06 6.74
N GLU A 654 -17.46 -10.88 8.01
CA GLU A 654 -16.27 -10.09 8.40
C GLU A 654 -14.98 -10.74 7.87
N VAL A 655 -14.92 -12.09 7.85
CA VAL A 655 -13.77 -12.86 7.36
C VAL A 655 -14.07 -13.45 5.98
N GLY A 656 -13.26 -13.07 4.97
CA GLY A 656 -13.30 -13.65 3.62
C GLY A 656 -12.47 -14.93 3.50
N PRO A 657 -12.59 -15.68 2.39
CA PRO A 657 -11.75 -16.86 2.16
C PRO A 657 -10.27 -16.48 2.07
N SER A 658 -9.40 -17.36 2.61
CA SER A 658 -7.94 -17.19 2.62
C SER A 658 -7.38 -16.89 1.21
N PRO A 659 -6.29 -16.12 1.11
CA PRO A 659 -5.68 -15.82 -0.18
C PRO A 659 -5.11 -17.08 -0.84
N VAL A 660 -5.08 -17.07 -2.18
CA VAL A 660 -4.45 -18.15 -2.97
C VAL A 660 -2.95 -17.93 -3.07
N LEU A 661 -2.53 -16.67 -3.21
CA LEU A 661 -1.14 -16.27 -3.36
C LEU A 661 -0.70 -15.36 -2.21
N PRO A 662 0.61 -15.26 -1.92
CA PRO A 662 1.12 -14.37 -0.88
C PRO A 662 0.69 -12.92 -1.10
N VAL A 663 0.13 -12.31 -0.04
CA VAL A 663 -0.40 -10.94 -0.07
C VAL A 663 0.66 -9.94 0.39
N PHE A 664 1.60 -10.37 1.23
CA PHE A 664 2.59 -9.50 1.86
C PHE A 664 1.92 -8.32 2.55
N MET A 665 0.94 -8.61 3.41
CA MET A 665 0.21 -7.58 4.15
C MET A 665 1.17 -6.82 5.06
N LEU A 666 1.05 -5.50 5.12
CA LEU A 666 1.83 -4.68 6.03
C LEU A 666 1.49 -5.01 7.49
N PRO A 667 2.44 -5.48 8.30
CA PRO A 667 2.19 -5.68 9.71
C PRO A 667 2.20 -4.32 10.43
N ARG A 668 1.57 -4.29 11.60
CA ARG A 668 1.55 -3.11 12.47
C ARG A 668 2.61 -3.23 13.56
N THR A 669 3.22 -2.12 13.92
CA THR A 669 4.22 -2.02 14.99
C THR A 669 3.65 -2.23 16.39
N CYS A 670 2.32 -2.29 16.52
CA CYS A 670 1.63 -2.42 17.79
C CYS A 670 2.14 -3.60 18.64
N MET A 671 2.45 -4.75 18.03
CA MET A 671 3.01 -5.90 18.77
C MET A 671 4.42 -5.61 19.30
N GLY A 672 5.25 -4.86 18.56
CA GLY A 672 6.54 -4.37 19.04
C GLY A 672 6.39 -3.42 20.22
N ILE A 673 5.40 -2.52 20.20
CA ILE A 673 5.11 -1.61 21.32
C ILE A 673 4.72 -2.41 22.57
N VAL A 674 3.86 -3.42 22.40
CA VAL A 674 3.46 -4.33 23.49
C VAL A 674 4.65 -5.15 24.01
N MET A 675 5.53 -5.65 23.13
CA MET A 675 6.74 -6.37 23.53
C MET A 675 7.70 -5.47 24.30
N LYS A 676 7.94 -4.24 23.82
CA LYS A 676 8.77 -3.27 24.52
C LYS A 676 8.22 -2.99 25.91
N TYR A 677 6.91 -2.75 26.02
CA TYR A 677 6.24 -2.58 27.32
C TYR A 677 6.39 -3.81 28.21
N PHE A 678 6.26 -5.03 27.68
CA PHE A 678 6.49 -6.26 28.44
C PHE A 678 7.92 -6.32 28.99
N MET A 679 8.93 -6.04 28.16
CA MET A 679 10.33 -6.08 28.57
C MET A 679 10.67 -5.01 29.61
N GLU A 680 10.09 -3.82 29.48
CA GLU A 680 10.34 -2.67 30.38
C GLU A 680 9.45 -2.66 31.63
N TRP A 681 8.37 -3.44 31.68
CA TRP A 681 7.44 -3.42 32.81
C TRP A 681 8.10 -3.89 34.11
N GLU A 682 7.96 -3.11 35.18
CA GLU A 682 8.41 -3.48 36.51
C GLU A 682 7.22 -3.65 37.45
N ALA A 683 7.33 -4.64 38.34
CA ALA A 683 6.27 -4.88 39.32
C ALA A 683 6.14 -3.69 40.28
N PRO A 684 4.92 -3.27 40.64
CA PRO A 684 4.72 -2.20 41.61
C PRO A 684 5.45 -2.49 42.93
N GLN A 685 6.15 -1.49 43.47
CA GLN A 685 6.80 -1.62 44.78
C GLN A 685 5.74 -1.75 45.87
N THR A 686 5.61 -2.95 46.45
CA THR A 686 4.66 -3.27 47.51
C THR A 686 5.40 -3.72 48.77
N ARG A 687 4.76 -3.62 49.95
CA ARG A 687 5.39 -3.98 51.24
C ARG A 687 5.81 -5.44 51.36
N LYS A 688 5.22 -6.34 50.56
CA LYS A 688 5.60 -7.76 50.45
C LYS A 688 5.96 -8.07 49.00
N PRO A 689 7.04 -8.81 48.71
CA PRO A 689 7.37 -9.20 47.35
C PRO A 689 6.22 -10.00 46.72
N MET A 690 5.79 -9.59 45.53
CA MET A 690 4.76 -10.32 44.78
C MET A 690 5.32 -11.66 44.28
N SER A 691 4.52 -12.72 44.40
CA SER A 691 4.77 -14.00 43.74
C SER A 691 4.70 -13.87 42.20
N GLY A 692 5.28 -14.82 41.46
CA GLY A 692 5.23 -14.81 40.00
C GLY A 692 3.80 -14.80 39.44
N ALA A 693 2.87 -15.52 40.08
CA ALA A 693 1.46 -15.54 39.68
C ALA A 693 0.77 -14.18 39.91
N GLU A 694 1.06 -13.51 41.05
CA GLU A 694 0.55 -12.16 41.31
C GLU A 694 1.12 -11.15 40.32
N LYS A 695 2.43 -11.21 40.01
CA LYS A 695 3.05 -10.36 38.99
C LYS A 695 2.39 -10.52 37.63
N ARG A 696 2.14 -11.76 37.21
CA ARG A 696 1.45 -12.06 35.94
C ARG A 696 0.05 -11.47 35.89
N ALA A 697 -0.73 -11.65 36.95
CA ALA A 697 -2.10 -11.13 37.01
C ALA A 697 -2.13 -9.60 36.96
N THR A 698 -1.27 -8.94 37.74
CA THR A 698 -1.16 -7.47 37.74
C THR A 698 -0.66 -6.94 36.38
N PHE A 699 0.27 -7.64 35.74
CA PHE A 699 0.72 -7.27 34.39
C PHE A 699 -0.40 -7.39 33.35
N ASP A 700 -1.18 -8.49 33.34
CA ASP A 700 -2.31 -8.65 32.42
C ASP A 700 -3.34 -7.51 32.59
N GLU A 701 -3.66 -7.15 33.83
CA GLU A 701 -4.54 -6.02 34.12
C GLU A 701 -3.97 -4.69 33.59
N ASN A 702 -2.69 -4.43 33.84
CA ASN A 702 -2.00 -3.22 33.36
C ASN A 702 -1.92 -3.17 31.83
N LEU A 703 -1.67 -4.32 31.20
CA LEU A 703 -1.56 -4.46 29.76
C LEU A 703 -2.91 -4.18 29.09
N ARG A 704 -4.00 -4.79 29.58
CA ARG A 704 -5.37 -4.55 29.07
C ARG A 704 -5.82 -3.10 29.26
N LYS A 705 -5.41 -2.48 30.37
CA LYS A 705 -5.71 -1.08 30.65
C LYS A 705 -4.94 -0.13 29.72
N LYS A 706 -3.65 -0.40 29.50
CA LYS A 706 -2.79 0.45 28.65
C LYS A 706 -3.14 0.32 27.16
N PHE A 707 -3.49 -0.88 26.71
CA PHE A 707 -3.78 -1.18 25.31
C PHE A 707 -5.26 -1.58 25.14
N ALA A 708 -6.17 -0.67 25.48
CA ALA A 708 -7.60 -0.94 25.50
C ALA A 708 -8.19 -1.26 24.12
N CYS A 709 -7.57 -0.78 23.04
CA CYS A 709 -7.91 -1.08 21.66
C CYS A 709 -7.53 -2.50 21.21
N CYS A 710 -6.72 -3.23 21.98
CA CYS A 710 -6.39 -4.64 21.69
C CYS A 710 -7.55 -5.57 22.08
N VAL A 711 -7.77 -6.63 21.29
CA VAL A 711 -8.78 -7.65 21.62
C VAL A 711 -8.32 -8.51 22.79
N ASP A 712 -7.12 -9.08 22.70
CA ASP A 712 -6.52 -9.91 23.76
C ASP A 712 -4.98 -9.82 23.75
N PRO A 713 -4.40 -8.77 24.33
CA PRO A 713 -2.96 -8.48 24.19
C PRO A 713 -2.06 -9.54 24.84
N MET A 714 -2.51 -10.24 25.89
CA MET A 714 -1.74 -11.34 26.50
C MET A 714 -1.68 -12.57 25.61
N LYS A 715 -2.78 -12.91 24.93
CA LYS A 715 -2.80 -14.02 23.99
C LYS A 715 -1.91 -13.74 22.78
N ASP A 716 -2.02 -12.53 22.22
CA ASP A 716 -1.19 -12.11 21.09
C ASP A 716 0.30 -12.04 21.47
N LEU A 717 0.63 -11.63 22.71
CA LEU A 717 1.99 -11.72 23.24
C LEU A 717 2.50 -13.17 23.28
N GLY A 718 1.67 -14.14 23.68
CA GLY A 718 2.03 -15.56 23.63
C GLY A 718 2.39 -16.03 22.21
N VAL A 719 1.60 -15.64 21.22
CA VAL A 719 1.88 -15.94 19.80
C VAL A 719 3.17 -15.27 19.32
N ALA A 720 3.42 -14.03 19.76
CA ALA A 720 4.67 -13.31 19.45
C ALA A 720 5.91 -14.00 20.05
N LEU A 721 5.81 -14.57 21.24
CA LEU A 721 6.88 -15.35 21.87
C LEU A 721 7.15 -16.66 21.11
N GLU A 722 6.11 -17.34 20.64
CA GLU A 722 6.24 -18.52 19.77
C GLU A 722 6.91 -18.15 18.44
N PHE A 723 6.56 -17.01 17.86
CA PHE A 723 7.19 -16.51 16.65
C PHE A 723 8.67 -16.16 16.84
N TRP A 724 9.02 -15.50 17.95
CA TRP A 724 10.41 -15.21 18.30
C TRP A 724 11.25 -16.50 18.37
N ALA A 725 10.73 -17.54 19.02
CA ALA A 725 11.41 -18.82 19.12
C ALA A 725 11.68 -19.44 17.74
N GLU A 726 10.75 -19.29 16.81
CA GLU A 726 10.89 -19.77 15.43
C GLU A 726 11.94 -18.99 14.64
N VAL A 727 11.94 -17.65 14.73
CA VAL A 727 12.96 -16.80 14.09
C VAL A 727 14.35 -17.11 14.65
N LYS A 728 14.46 -17.25 15.97
CA LYS A 728 15.71 -17.65 16.63
C LYS A 728 16.22 -18.97 16.08
N ARG A 729 15.37 -20.00 16.02
CA ARG A 729 15.74 -21.31 15.47
C ARG A 729 16.33 -21.15 14.07
N CYS A 730 15.62 -20.48 13.18
CA CYS A 730 16.06 -20.30 11.80
C CYS A 730 17.41 -19.60 11.70
N ILE A 731 17.59 -18.48 12.42
CA ILE A 731 18.84 -17.69 12.39
C ILE A 731 20.00 -18.52 12.96
N VAL A 732 19.83 -19.16 14.12
CA VAL A 732 20.89 -19.95 14.76
C VAL A 732 21.34 -21.12 13.90
N ASP A 733 20.41 -21.76 13.18
CA ASP A 733 20.68 -22.92 12.32
C ASP A 733 21.51 -22.56 11.07
N ILE A 734 21.34 -21.35 10.52
CA ILE A 734 21.96 -20.95 9.23
C ILE A 734 23.12 -19.95 9.36
N SER A 735 23.23 -19.23 10.48
CA SER A 735 24.17 -18.10 10.60
C SER A 735 25.62 -18.47 10.29
N ASP A 736 26.09 -19.64 10.73
CA ASP A 736 27.47 -20.07 10.50
C ASP A 736 27.76 -20.34 9.00
N GLN A 737 26.72 -20.71 8.23
CA GLN A 737 26.84 -20.97 6.79
C GLN A 737 26.74 -19.70 5.96
N LEU A 738 26.08 -18.66 6.50
CA LEU A 738 25.89 -17.36 5.85
C LEU A 738 26.90 -16.30 6.28
N GLY A 739 27.82 -16.60 7.21
CA GLY A 739 28.74 -15.61 7.78
C GLY A 739 28.01 -14.52 8.58
N ALA A 740 26.92 -14.90 9.25
CA ALA A 740 26.05 -14.02 10.03
C ALA A 740 26.21 -14.28 11.54
N GLU A 741 27.45 -14.47 12.01
CA GLU A 741 27.76 -14.79 13.41
C GLU A 741 27.40 -13.66 14.36
N GLU A 742 27.52 -12.40 13.94
CA GLU A 742 27.13 -11.24 14.74
C GLU A 742 25.62 -11.26 15.02
N MET A 743 24.81 -11.48 13.99
CA MET A 743 23.36 -11.60 14.14
C MET A 743 22.96 -12.76 15.06
N LYS A 744 23.65 -13.91 14.96
CA LYS A 744 23.47 -15.04 15.86
C LYS A 744 23.74 -14.65 17.32
N GLN A 745 24.82 -13.91 17.57
CA GLN A 745 25.15 -13.45 18.92
C GLN A 745 24.09 -12.50 19.47
N ASP A 746 23.60 -11.55 18.68
CA ASP A 746 22.56 -10.61 19.09
C ASP A 746 21.24 -11.29 19.42
N VAL A 747 20.82 -12.25 18.58
CA VAL A 747 19.61 -13.05 18.83
C VAL A 747 19.75 -13.88 20.10
N VAL A 748 20.91 -14.49 20.35
CA VAL A 748 21.16 -15.29 21.57
C VAL A 748 21.14 -14.39 22.82
N LYS A 749 21.78 -13.22 22.78
CA LYS A 749 21.74 -12.24 23.89
C LYS A 749 20.31 -11.80 24.20
N ALA A 750 19.54 -11.48 23.16
CA ALA A 750 18.15 -11.08 23.31
C ALA A 750 17.26 -12.20 23.88
N ASP A 751 17.49 -13.45 23.49
CA ASP A 751 16.76 -14.60 23.99
C ASP A 751 17.07 -14.92 25.47
N ILE A 752 18.31 -14.73 25.90
CA ILE A 752 18.70 -14.85 27.32
C ILE A 752 17.91 -13.82 28.15
N LEU A 753 17.94 -12.56 27.73
CA LEU A 753 17.21 -11.47 28.40
C LEU A 753 15.69 -11.75 28.45
N LEU A 754 15.11 -12.23 27.35
CA LEU A 754 13.70 -12.61 27.29
C LEU A 754 13.38 -13.76 28.24
N SER A 755 14.24 -14.77 28.31
CA SER A 755 14.07 -15.95 29.17
C SER A 755 14.09 -15.57 30.64
N GLU A 756 15.02 -14.73 31.07
CA GLU A 756 15.07 -14.17 32.42
C GLU A 756 13.78 -13.42 32.77
N LYS A 757 13.29 -12.58 31.83
CA LYS A 757 12.03 -11.85 32.01
C LYS A 757 10.83 -12.79 32.17
N ARG A 758 10.74 -13.83 31.35
CA ARG A 758 9.65 -14.81 31.41
C ARG A 758 9.63 -15.59 32.71
N VAL A 759 10.79 -16.02 33.21
CA VAL A 759 10.92 -16.69 34.51
C VAL A 759 10.46 -15.77 35.64
N MET A 760 10.88 -14.50 35.61
CA MET A 760 10.46 -13.51 36.62
C MET A 760 8.94 -13.29 36.64
N MET A 761 8.29 -13.40 35.48
CA MET A 761 6.87 -13.12 35.26
C MET A 761 5.98 -14.37 35.29
N ASN A 762 6.55 -15.57 35.37
CA ASN A 762 5.82 -16.84 35.28
C ASN A 762 4.97 -16.97 34.00
N ILE A 763 5.56 -16.62 32.84
CA ILE A 763 4.92 -16.58 31.51
C ILE A 763 5.48 -17.63 30.54
#